data_AF-A0AAV8YAM3-F1
#
_entry.id   AF-A0AAV8YAM3-F1
#
_cell.length_a   1.000
_cell.length_b   1.000
_cell.length_c   1.000
_cell.angle_alpha   90.00
_cell.angle_beta   90.00
_cell.angle_gamma   90.00
#
_symmetry.space_group_name_H-M   'P 1'
#
loop_
_entity.id
_entity.type
_entity.pdbx_description
1 polymer ?
#
loop_
_entity_poly.entity_id
_entity_poly.type
_entity_poly.pdbx_seq_one_letter_code
_entity_poly.pdbx_strand_id
1 'polypeptide(L)'
;MASDENDISGYTLRNIDTMEVLLKTVRERGVETTSSSYGNTAFKQQNSNRPYINQTASNSSINSHVRSNKEVEKTKRTRRKPRTKKSKDDDVSNARLNISASQNNVNHISLPSTSKGVTNSPSPSKGNIQRTAQNRQVELQYRFTINPINTNTAGQLIRRRNLSFKYVNLKSYVKSTNLIPLVFTTKLPSVTNLSKKFSKLSTNNQKAKMTKAQLRKYPEDLQPSLSSKKPRRKEKKSKSDTHKFPNYIDIDEVHRGLENRTLVKGFLRINPKNFKDSYVGNEDTSIADYYLTSVLDRNRALEGDEVILKVKPEKEWIDGKKTVQVVSIAQLIHPRTAIGCLRPAEKSRDYAVFYPRDKRIPIMRIAAVSWPNGFKNNPKQYEKILFVAKVTDWAVPSYAVGVLIENLGLSGDLKVETMSILREFCLDTTPFSPEICQNLPKSGIPETEFRYREDRRTDCVFTIDPSTARDLDDAVSVKELPNGNYEIGVHISDAAYYLEEGTELDQIVSRKATSIYLVNETYHMLPVELCLHCSLLPGQDKLSFSVFWEMTEEAEIINKRFTRTVINSCSQLAYEHAQIIIENPDKHVSDHEFPPIHNGYSTKEIKRAVEILQKIAVKLRDRRIQNGALKIDQVKLSYSLDPRTGEPVDFWKYENKESHRLIEEFMLLANISVAERISEFYPDVAFLRCHEPPKKTMLVELQNSLATCGIHIDISSSGGIHASLMKYITDDFPGQCRAAVLNHITAKAMTRARYFCASTVESELEYKHYALSVPIYTHFTSPIRRYADIMVHRLLAATLDYHEKPEWDTDYVSAIAANCNGQKYNAKRAGEASSELYLAHYVEKHQPFIQDCVVIDVKERSFGAIVLKTGSVIRIYQNNCEEGTIWKTESIATIKVPAEEKTESENGEQKGNYEKKLFKLTITFPKTNYLPESSIIVETFTTVKVNLERKTSYKLEAKLLRPIVAQVFTRQ
;
A
#
# COMPACT_ATOMS: atom_id res chain seq x y z
N MET A 1 24.31 -30.22 -48.93
CA MET A 1 24.10 -31.42 -48.10
C MET A 1 22.93 -31.07 -47.18
N ALA A 2 21.66 -31.43 -47.45
CA ALA A 2 21.13 -32.56 -48.23
C ALA A 2 21.65 -33.92 -47.72
N SER A 3 20.83 -34.94 -47.42
CA SER A 3 19.34 -35.10 -47.37
C SER A 3 19.05 -36.30 -46.41
N ASP A 4 17.85 -36.78 -46.06
CA ASP A 4 16.42 -36.61 -46.47
C ASP A 4 15.57 -36.34 -45.17
N GLU A 5 14.23 -36.21 -45.06
CA GLU A 5 13.01 -36.72 -45.74
C GLU A 5 12.67 -38.22 -45.47
N ASN A 6 11.42 -38.65 -45.20
CA ASN A 6 10.11 -37.99 -45.40
C ASN A 6 8.96 -38.42 -44.44
N ASP A 7 7.76 -37.90 -44.73
CA ASP A 7 6.37 -38.25 -44.33
C ASP A 7 5.75 -37.71 -43.00
N ILE A 8 4.67 -36.89 -42.91
CA ILE A 8 3.49 -36.47 -43.76
C ILE A 8 2.22 -37.33 -43.53
N SER A 9 0.98 -36.82 -43.34
CA SER A 9 0.44 -35.49 -42.96
C SER A 9 -1.08 -35.54 -42.61
N GLY A 10 -1.74 -34.38 -42.39
CA GLY A 10 -3.21 -34.22 -42.31
C GLY A 10 -3.65 -33.02 -41.43
N TYR A 11 -3.56 -31.75 -41.85
CA TYR A 11 -4.49 -30.98 -42.74
C TYR A 11 -5.94 -30.93 -42.22
N THR A 12 -6.69 -29.81 -42.22
CA THR A 12 -6.83 -28.64 -43.13
C THR A 12 -7.18 -27.32 -42.36
N LEU A 13 -7.38 -26.09 -42.88
CA LEU A 13 -6.88 -25.29 -44.04
C LEU A 13 -7.26 -23.78 -43.88
N ARG A 14 -6.31 -22.84 -44.07
CA ARG A 14 -6.47 -21.45 -44.62
C ARG A 14 -7.28 -20.39 -43.82
N ASN A 15 -7.14 -19.06 -44.06
CA ASN A 15 -6.42 -18.34 -45.13
C ASN A 15 -5.73 -17.03 -44.64
N ILE A 16 -4.68 -16.58 -45.34
CA ILE A 16 -4.03 -15.25 -45.19
C ILE A 16 -3.66 -14.71 -46.58
N ASP A 17 -3.93 -13.43 -46.83
CA ASP A 17 -3.31 -12.58 -47.85
C ASP A 17 -3.39 -11.13 -47.33
N THR A 18 -2.29 -10.40 -47.08
CA THR A 18 -1.50 -9.68 -48.09
C THR A 18 -0.22 -9.08 -47.46
N MET A 19 0.59 -8.38 -48.27
CA MET A 19 1.80 -7.59 -47.90
C MET A 19 3.12 -8.36 -47.73
N GLU A 20 3.62 -8.91 -48.84
CA GLU A 20 5.04 -8.75 -49.15
C GLU A 20 5.33 -7.30 -49.55
N VAL A 21 6.52 -6.78 -49.19
CA VAL A 21 7.46 -6.00 -50.03
C VAL A 21 8.62 -5.41 -49.17
N LEU A 22 9.83 -5.30 -49.75
CA LEU A 22 11.01 -4.59 -49.23
C LEU A 22 11.72 -5.13 -47.94
N LEU A 23 12.37 -6.30 -48.04
CA LEU A 23 13.63 -6.56 -47.30
C LEU A 23 14.69 -7.31 -48.15
N LYS A 24 15.39 -6.53 -48.99
CA LYS A 24 16.70 -6.77 -49.63
C LYS A 24 17.29 -5.36 -49.85
N THR A 25 18.56 -5.03 -49.56
CA THR A 25 19.80 -5.81 -49.70
C THR A 25 20.91 -5.25 -48.79
N VAL A 26 21.49 -6.05 -47.88
CA VAL A 26 22.85 -5.81 -47.34
C VAL A 26 23.54 -7.14 -46.98
N ARG A 27 24.47 -7.60 -47.83
CA ARG A 27 25.74 -8.28 -47.48
C ARG A 27 26.43 -8.79 -48.76
N GLU A 28 27.58 -8.21 -49.09
CA GLU A 28 28.84 -8.89 -49.46
C GLU A 28 29.77 -7.98 -50.28
N ARG A 29 30.87 -7.54 -49.64
CA ARG A 29 32.27 -7.56 -50.11
C ARG A 29 33.15 -6.80 -49.10
N GLY A 30 34.45 -7.11 -49.04
CA GLY A 30 35.43 -6.39 -48.22
C GLY A 30 35.92 -5.09 -48.88
N VAL A 31 37.09 -4.53 -48.56
CA VAL A 31 38.30 -5.16 -47.96
C VAL A 31 39.16 -4.09 -47.23
N GLU A 32 39.93 -4.52 -46.22
CA GLU A 32 41.15 -3.90 -45.62
C GLU A 32 41.13 -2.57 -44.84
N THR A 33 42.26 -2.38 -44.15
CA THR A 33 42.60 -1.35 -43.16
C THR A 33 43.80 -0.53 -43.60
N THR A 34 43.77 0.80 -43.43
CA THR A 34 44.98 1.65 -43.37
C THR A 34 44.79 2.85 -42.43
N SER A 35 45.87 3.57 -42.14
CA SER A 35 45.98 4.54 -41.05
C SER A 35 46.07 6.01 -41.51
N SER A 36 45.88 6.90 -40.53
CA SER A 36 46.59 8.19 -40.35
C SER A 36 46.32 9.40 -41.29
N SER A 37 45.86 10.49 -40.64
CA SER A 37 46.49 11.83 -40.61
C SER A 37 46.15 12.96 -41.61
N TYR A 38 46.14 14.19 -41.05
CA TYR A 38 46.45 15.54 -41.59
C TYR A 38 45.72 16.15 -42.83
N GLY A 39 45.71 17.49 -42.85
CA GLY A 39 45.24 18.36 -43.97
C GLY A 39 43.71 18.57 -44.00
N ASN A 40 43.11 19.77 -43.87
CA ASN A 40 43.52 21.18 -43.87
C ASN A 40 43.91 21.80 -45.23
N THR A 41 43.41 23.02 -45.48
CA THR A 41 43.49 23.89 -46.69
C THR A 41 42.84 23.40 -47.99
N ALA A 42 42.46 24.24 -48.98
CA ALA A 42 41.78 25.55 -48.96
C ALA A 42 41.44 26.07 -50.40
N PHE A 43 40.56 27.09 -50.47
CA PHE A 43 40.53 28.22 -51.44
C PHE A 43 39.77 28.18 -52.81
N LYS A 44 39.25 29.39 -53.13
CA LYS A 44 38.67 29.95 -54.38
C LYS A 44 37.29 29.37 -54.79
N GLN A 45 36.16 30.11 -54.74
CA GLN A 45 35.77 31.44 -55.25
C GLN A 45 35.60 31.56 -56.77
N GLN A 46 34.37 31.86 -57.22
CA GLN A 46 34.00 33.20 -57.75
C GLN A 46 32.47 33.38 -57.89
N ASN A 47 31.97 34.58 -57.50
CA ASN A 47 30.91 35.40 -58.12
C ASN A 47 29.48 34.83 -58.41
N SER A 48 28.38 35.62 -58.36
CA SER A 48 28.19 37.05 -58.03
C SER A 48 26.72 37.43 -57.65
N ASN A 49 26.58 38.52 -56.88
CA ASN A 49 25.39 39.40 -56.70
C ASN A 49 24.10 38.87 -56.01
N ARG A 50 23.21 39.66 -55.37
CA ARG A 50 23.23 40.91 -54.51
C ARG A 50 21.79 41.52 -54.46
N PRO A 51 21.49 42.52 -53.58
CA PRO A 51 21.38 42.59 -52.10
C PRO A 51 19.87 42.46 -51.68
N TYR A 52 19.24 42.89 -50.57
CA TYR A 52 19.48 43.66 -49.31
C TYR A 52 18.85 42.82 -48.12
N ILE A 53 18.95 43.03 -46.77
CA ILE A 53 19.13 44.19 -45.85
C ILE A 53 17.81 44.99 -45.66
N ASN A 54 17.29 45.40 -44.48
CA ASN A 54 17.71 45.46 -43.04
C ASN A 54 16.44 45.27 -42.12
N GLN A 55 16.34 45.40 -40.77
CA GLN A 55 17.24 45.72 -39.63
C GLN A 55 16.77 45.01 -38.31
N THR A 56 16.67 45.70 -37.15
CA THR A 56 16.36 45.13 -35.79
C THR A 56 15.71 46.15 -34.82
N ALA A 57 15.09 45.64 -33.72
CA ALA A 57 15.10 46.16 -32.32
C ALA A 57 13.84 46.82 -31.66
N SER A 58 13.59 46.37 -30.42
CA SER A 58 13.17 47.07 -29.17
C SER A 58 11.85 47.86 -29.01
N ASN A 59 11.19 47.61 -27.85
CA ASN A 59 10.35 48.55 -27.04
C ASN A 59 9.01 49.06 -27.66
N SER A 60 8.00 49.53 -26.91
CA SER A 60 7.63 49.41 -25.47
C SER A 60 6.17 49.84 -25.26
N SER A 61 5.51 49.31 -24.22
CA SER A 61 4.36 49.90 -23.47
C SER A 61 3.37 50.87 -24.16
N ILE A 62 2.09 50.48 -24.26
CA ILE A 62 0.95 51.40 -24.42
C ILE A 62 -0.13 51.06 -23.37
N ASN A 63 -0.78 52.07 -22.79
CA ASN A 63 -1.95 51.89 -21.93
C ASN A 63 -2.93 53.08 -22.08
N SER A 64 -4.24 52.77 -22.10
CA SER A 64 -5.39 53.67 -21.96
C SER A 64 -5.77 54.64 -23.11
N HIS A 65 -7.00 55.18 -22.98
CA HIS A 65 -7.68 56.19 -23.82
C HIS A 65 -8.26 55.66 -25.16
N VAL A 66 -9.51 55.97 -25.58
CA VAL A 66 -10.56 56.84 -24.99
C VAL A 66 -12.00 56.46 -25.46
N ARG A 67 -13.04 56.87 -24.70
CA ARG A 67 -14.49 57.20 -25.00
C ARG A 67 -15.19 56.64 -26.29
N SER A 68 -16.52 56.41 -26.36
CA SER A 68 -17.67 56.44 -25.40
C SER A 68 -19.03 56.15 -26.08
N ASN A 69 -20.04 55.76 -25.28
CA ASN A 69 -21.49 56.04 -25.42
C ASN A 69 -22.39 55.33 -26.48
N LYS A 70 -23.64 55.09 -26.00
CA LYS A 70 -24.92 54.67 -26.64
C LYS A 70 -25.17 53.16 -26.71
N GLU A 71 -26.15 52.55 -26.03
CA GLU A 71 -27.59 52.83 -25.73
C GLU A 71 -28.57 52.19 -26.73
N VAL A 72 -29.45 51.31 -26.20
CA VAL A 72 -30.93 51.25 -26.45
C VAL A 72 -31.37 50.78 -27.87
N GLU A 73 -32.42 49.97 -28.11
CA GLU A 73 -33.63 49.58 -27.34
C GLU A 73 -34.10 48.11 -27.54
N LYS A 74 -35.31 47.78 -27.04
CA LYS A 74 -36.05 46.51 -27.09
C LYS A 74 -37.18 46.53 -28.13
N THR A 75 -37.62 45.37 -28.65
CA THR A 75 -39.05 44.99 -28.89
C THR A 75 -39.11 43.53 -29.41
N LYS A 76 -39.84 42.58 -28.80
CA LYS A 76 -41.29 42.28 -28.71
C LYS A 76 -41.91 41.45 -29.87
N ARG A 77 -42.05 40.13 -29.62
CA ARG A 77 -43.17 39.19 -29.91
C ARG A 77 -44.04 39.34 -31.18
N THR A 78 -44.35 38.19 -31.80
CA THR A 78 -45.75 37.82 -32.16
C THR A 78 -45.96 36.28 -32.21
N ARG A 79 -47.21 35.82 -32.27
CA ARG A 79 -47.65 34.39 -32.29
C ARG A 79 -48.30 34.03 -33.64
N ARG A 80 -48.26 32.76 -34.07
CA ARG A 80 -49.43 32.03 -34.62
C ARG A 80 -49.22 30.50 -34.78
N LYS A 81 -50.35 29.78 -34.87
CA LYS A 81 -50.62 28.34 -35.12
C LYS A 81 -52.06 28.31 -35.75
N PRO A 82 -52.62 27.18 -36.23
CA PRO A 82 -52.07 25.93 -36.78
C PRO A 82 -52.75 25.55 -38.15
N ARG A 83 -52.55 24.33 -38.67
CA ARG A 83 -53.50 23.68 -39.62
C ARG A 83 -53.39 22.14 -39.59
N THR A 84 -54.38 21.43 -40.14
CA THR A 84 -54.62 19.96 -39.97
C THR A 84 -55.28 19.29 -41.18
N LYS A 85 -54.99 17.99 -41.42
CA LYS A 85 -55.83 16.88 -41.99
C LYS A 85 -54.94 15.60 -42.06
N LYS A 86 -55.40 14.38 -41.68
CA LYS A 86 -56.25 13.37 -42.38
C LYS A 86 -55.64 12.90 -43.73
N SER A 87 -55.65 11.62 -44.11
CA SER A 87 -56.60 10.50 -43.81
C SER A 87 -55.94 9.09 -43.93
N LYS A 88 -56.46 8.04 -43.24
CA LYS A 88 -57.19 6.82 -43.75
C LYS A 88 -56.38 5.83 -44.65
N ASP A 89 -56.51 4.49 -44.64
CA ASP A 89 -57.31 3.50 -43.86
C ASP A 89 -56.95 2.02 -44.23
N ASP A 90 -57.44 1.03 -43.43
CA ASP A 90 -57.84 -0.38 -43.74
C ASP A 90 -56.79 -1.36 -44.40
N ASP A 91 -56.87 -2.72 -44.39
CA ASP A 91 -57.71 -3.79 -43.77
C ASP A 91 -56.86 -5.12 -43.77
N VAL A 92 -56.80 -6.04 -42.79
CA VAL A 92 -57.75 -7.03 -42.19
C VAL A 92 -57.61 -8.52 -42.68
N SER A 93 -57.49 -9.43 -41.70
CA SER A 93 -57.94 -10.85 -41.64
C SER A 93 -57.06 -12.09 -42.02
N ASN A 94 -57.15 -13.11 -41.12
CA ASN A 94 -57.33 -14.58 -41.33
C ASN A 94 -56.26 -15.47 -42.01
N ALA A 95 -56.20 -16.81 -41.81
CA ALA A 95 -56.61 -17.72 -40.70
C ALA A 95 -56.18 -19.20 -41.00
N ARG A 96 -56.27 -20.10 -39.99
CA ARG A 96 -56.21 -21.61 -40.03
C ARG A 96 -54.83 -22.23 -40.36
N LEU A 97 -54.35 -23.32 -39.73
CA LEU A 97 -54.85 -24.61 -39.20
C LEU A 97 -54.85 -25.79 -40.19
N ASN A 98 -53.93 -26.75 -39.96
CA ASN A 98 -54.00 -28.23 -40.09
C ASN A 98 -52.57 -28.78 -39.91
N ILE A 99 -52.24 -29.75 -39.05
CA ILE A 99 -52.72 -31.14 -38.84
C ILE A 99 -52.34 -32.09 -40.00
N SER A 100 -51.36 -32.97 -39.75
CA SER A 100 -51.29 -34.36 -40.25
C SER A 100 -50.21 -35.15 -39.49
N ALA A 101 -50.28 -36.49 -39.45
CA ALA A 101 -49.32 -37.36 -38.74
C ALA A 101 -49.25 -38.78 -39.33
N SER A 102 -48.06 -39.38 -39.33
CA SER A 102 -47.73 -40.82 -39.54
C SER A 102 -46.24 -41.01 -39.16
N GLN A 103 -45.77 -42.07 -38.47
CA GLN A 103 -45.79 -43.52 -38.76
C GLN A 103 -44.97 -43.88 -40.03
N ASN A 104 -44.09 -44.90 -40.04
CA ASN A 104 -43.75 -45.94 -39.04
C ASN A 104 -42.39 -46.64 -39.37
N ASN A 105 -42.05 -47.72 -38.62
CA ASN A 105 -41.11 -48.83 -38.95
C ASN A 105 -39.59 -48.69 -38.65
N VAL A 106 -38.83 -49.76 -38.29
CA VAL A 106 -39.14 -51.03 -37.56
C VAL A 106 -37.84 -51.80 -37.12
N ASN A 107 -37.83 -52.48 -35.95
CA ASN A 107 -36.96 -53.63 -35.53
C ASN A 107 -35.40 -53.47 -35.43
N HIS A 108 -34.59 -54.30 -34.72
CA HIS A 108 -34.80 -55.49 -33.83
C HIS A 108 -33.56 -55.82 -32.91
N ILE A 109 -33.81 -56.54 -31.79
CA ILE A 109 -33.03 -57.68 -31.19
C ILE A 109 -31.71 -57.51 -30.34
N SER A 110 -31.86 -57.83 -29.02
CA SER A 110 -31.02 -58.58 -28.02
C SER A 110 -29.51 -58.32 -27.69
N LEU A 111 -29.24 -57.97 -26.41
CA LEU A 111 -28.66 -58.78 -25.28
C LEU A 111 -27.55 -59.86 -25.52
N PRO A 112 -26.77 -60.31 -24.48
CA PRO A 112 -26.06 -59.57 -23.41
C PRO A 112 -24.68 -60.21 -22.92
N SER A 113 -24.11 -59.66 -21.82
CA SER A 113 -23.43 -60.37 -20.69
C SER A 113 -21.91 -60.70 -20.61
N THR A 114 -21.32 -60.38 -19.44
CA THR A 114 -20.23 -61.09 -18.67
C THR A 114 -18.82 -61.33 -19.27
N SER A 115 -17.70 -61.48 -18.52
CA SER A 115 -17.30 -61.13 -17.11
C SER A 115 -15.77 -61.34 -16.90
N LYS A 116 -15.20 -60.95 -15.73
CA LYS A 116 -13.97 -61.45 -15.00
C LYS A 116 -12.79 -62.08 -15.80
N GLY A 117 -11.49 -61.82 -15.56
CA GLY A 117 -10.76 -61.00 -14.57
C GLY A 117 -9.47 -61.68 -14.05
N VAL A 118 -8.69 -61.00 -13.17
CA VAL A 118 -7.76 -61.56 -12.14
C VAL A 118 -6.31 -61.98 -12.51
N THR A 119 -5.31 -61.38 -11.85
CA THR A 119 -3.88 -61.79 -11.63
C THR A 119 -2.92 -61.88 -12.85
N ASN A 120 -1.58 -61.86 -12.74
CA ASN A 120 -0.65 -61.95 -11.59
C ASN A 120 0.71 -61.23 -11.86
N SER A 121 1.61 -61.15 -10.87
CA SER A 121 3.04 -60.79 -11.04
C SER A 121 3.96 -61.99 -10.73
N PRO A 122 5.22 -62.01 -11.25
CA PRO A 122 6.37 -61.93 -10.33
C PRO A 122 7.66 -61.30 -10.90
N SER A 123 8.69 -61.21 -10.05
CA SER A 123 10.13 -60.98 -10.35
C SER A 123 10.93 -62.20 -9.79
N PRO A 124 12.29 -62.24 -9.64
CA PRO A 124 13.38 -61.35 -10.06
C PRO A 124 14.61 -62.10 -10.68
N SER A 125 15.71 -61.40 -11.01
CA SER A 125 17.08 -61.98 -11.05
C SER A 125 18.18 -60.90 -10.91
N LYS A 126 19.48 -61.31 -10.82
CA LYS A 126 20.62 -60.46 -10.40
C LYS A 126 21.75 -60.41 -11.44
N GLY A 127 22.50 -59.30 -11.48
CA GLY A 127 23.80 -59.15 -12.17
C GLY A 127 24.57 -57.93 -11.64
N ASN A 128 25.90 -57.97 -11.63
CA ASN A 128 26.78 -56.95 -11.01
C ASN A 128 28.09 -56.79 -11.82
N ILE A 129 28.86 -55.71 -11.56
CA ILE A 129 30.24 -55.43 -12.07
C ILE A 129 30.26 -54.91 -13.54
N GLN A 130 30.96 -53.82 -13.95
CA GLN A 130 31.92 -52.92 -13.28
C GLN A 130 31.71 -51.40 -13.63
N ARG A 131 32.71 -50.55 -13.35
CA ARG A 131 32.64 -49.07 -13.33
C ARG A 131 33.22 -48.40 -14.60
N THR A 132 32.68 -47.24 -14.98
CA THR A 132 33.47 -46.00 -15.20
C THR A 132 32.61 -44.72 -15.06
N ALA A 133 33.26 -43.56 -14.93
CA ALA A 133 32.72 -42.31 -14.42
C ALA A 133 31.65 -41.58 -15.28
N GLN A 134 30.73 -40.88 -14.61
CA GLN A 134 30.06 -39.67 -15.12
C GLN A 134 29.52 -38.80 -13.96
N ASN A 135 29.46 -37.48 -14.16
CA ASN A 135 28.92 -36.53 -13.17
C ASN A 135 27.39 -36.60 -13.07
N ARG A 136 26.84 -36.50 -11.85
CA ARG A 136 25.43 -36.16 -11.62
C ARG A 136 25.26 -35.26 -10.40
N GLN A 137 24.31 -34.33 -10.49
CA GLN A 137 23.76 -33.62 -9.33
C GLN A 137 23.02 -34.62 -8.43
N VAL A 138 23.05 -34.41 -7.12
CA VAL A 138 22.31 -35.23 -6.15
C VAL A 138 21.08 -34.45 -5.70
N GLU A 139 19.92 -34.92 -6.14
CA GLU A 139 18.61 -34.46 -5.66
C GLU A 139 18.30 -35.14 -4.31
N LEU A 140 18.23 -34.36 -3.23
CA LEU A 140 18.02 -34.88 -1.87
C LEU A 140 16.54 -34.95 -1.51
N GLN A 141 15.91 -36.10 -1.73
CA GLN A 141 14.62 -36.42 -1.11
C GLN A 141 14.80 -36.62 0.40
N TYR A 142 14.16 -35.76 1.21
CA TYR A 142 14.14 -35.89 2.67
C TYR A 142 12.95 -36.75 3.12
N ARG A 143 13.24 -37.81 3.89
CA ARG A 143 12.23 -38.72 4.46
C ARG A 143 12.11 -38.47 5.96
N PHE A 144 11.03 -37.83 6.39
CA PHE A 144 10.79 -37.55 7.81
C PHE A 144 10.35 -38.81 8.56
N THR A 145 10.86 -38.99 9.78
CA THR A 145 10.44 -40.06 10.70
C THR A 145 10.03 -39.41 12.02
N ILE A 146 8.75 -39.57 12.40
CA ILE A 146 8.22 -39.02 13.65
C ILE A 146 8.35 -40.08 14.74
N ASN A 147 9.25 -39.85 15.70
CA ASN A 147 9.34 -40.69 16.90
C ASN A 147 8.28 -40.23 17.92
N PRO A 148 7.49 -41.15 18.52
CA PRO A 148 6.52 -40.80 19.55
C PRO A 148 7.23 -40.31 20.82
N ILE A 149 6.76 -39.20 21.38
CA ILE A 149 7.29 -38.64 22.63
C ILE A 149 6.72 -39.46 23.79
N ASN A 150 7.55 -40.29 24.40
CA ASN A 150 7.17 -41.09 25.57
C ASN A 150 7.14 -40.21 26.83
N THR A 151 5.97 -39.72 27.21
CA THR A 151 5.77 -38.90 28.42
C THR A 151 5.70 -39.78 29.67
N ASN A 152 6.71 -39.71 30.54
CA ASN A 152 6.77 -40.42 31.82
C ASN A 152 5.80 -39.85 32.88
N THR A 153 4.51 -39.91 32.59
CA THR A 153 3.40 -39.69 33.51
C THR A 153 2.44 -40.87 33.37
N ALA A 154 2.32 -41.68 34.42
CA ALA A 154 1.45 -42.85 34.42
C ALA A 154 -0.04 -42.46 34.24
N GLY A 155 -0.87 -43.44 33.85
CA GLY A 155 -2.26 -43.24 33.41
C GLY A 155 -3.18 -42.48 34.38
N GLN A 156 -4.40 -42.11 33.95
CA GLN A 156 -5.33 -42.98 33.22
C GLN A 156 -6.20 -42.25 32.17
N LEU A 157 -6.69 -43.00 31.18
CA LEU A 157 -7.87 -42.59 30.42
C LEU A 157 -9.13 -42.73 31.28
N ILE A 158 -9.97 -41.69 31.33
CA ILE A 158 -11.42 -41.84 31.56
C ILE A 158 -12.17 -41.08 30.47
N ARG A 159 -12.71 -41.82 29.49
CA ARG A 159 -13.88 -41.37 28.73
C ARG A 159 -15.10 -41.51 29.63
N ARG A 160 -15.74 -40.40 30.01
CA ARG A 160 -17.18 -40.39 30.34
C ARG A 160 -17.85 -39.18 29.69
N ARG A 161 -19.05 -39.42 29.14
CA ARG A 161 -19.99 -38.40 28.66
C ARG A 161 -20.80 -37.85 29.85
N ASN A 162 -21.57 -36.81 29.56
CA ASN A 162 -22.63 -36.21 30.39
C ASN A 162 -22.13 -35.24 31.48
N LEU A 163 -22.78 -34.11 31.74
CA LEU A 163 -23.87 -33.43 31.01
C LEU A 163 -23.87 -31.92 31.35
N SER A 164 -24.66 -31.14 30.60
CA SER A 164 -25.16 -29.81 30.96
C SER A 164 -24.17 -28.77 31.53
N PHE A 165 -23.46 -28.06 30.66
CA PHE A 165 -23.26 -26.60 30.79
C PHE A 165 -23.23 -25.96 29.39
N LYS A 166 -24.04 -24.92 29.18
CA LYS A 166 -23.84 -23.95 28.08
C LYS A 166 -22.92 -22.83 28.58
N TYR A 167 -22.21 -22.19 27.65
CA TYR A 167 -21.28 -21.07 27.86
C TYR A 167 -19.99 -21.41 28.64
N VAL A 168 -18.84 -21.03 28.05
CA VAL A 168 -17.56 -20.89 28.75
C VAL A 168 -17.35 -19.40 29.00
N ASN A 169 -17.21 -18.99 30.25
CA ASN A 169 -17.10 -17.57 30.59
C ASN A 169 -15.67 -17.04 30.34
N LEU A 170 -15.47 -16.42 29.18
CA LEU A 170 -14.19 -15.89 28.69
C LEU A 170 -13.58 -14.79 29.58
N LYS A 171 -14.33 -14.13 30.47
CA LYS A 171 -13.79 -13.12 31.40
C LYS A 171 -12.69 -13.67 32.33
N SER A 172 -12.64 -14.99 32.51
CA SER A 172 -11.60 -15.68 33.28
C SER A 172 -10.23 -15.71 32.58
N TYR A 173 -10.16 -15.62 31.24
CA TYR A 173 -8.92 -15.79 30.48
C TYR A 173 -8.22 -14.48 30.08
N VAL A 174 -8.91 -13.34 30.18
CA VAL A 174 -8.39 -12.02 29.77
C VAL A 174 -7.51 -11.35 30.85
N LYS A 175 -7.57 -11.82 32.10
CA LYS A 175 -6.84 -11.20 33.25
C LYS A 175 -5.54 -11.91 33.68
N SER A 176 -4.68 -12.32 32.74
CA SER A 176 -3.22 -12.39 33.02
C SER A 176 -2.33 -12.47 31.76
N THR A 177 -1.31 -11.60 31.74
CA THR A 177 -0.04 -11.70 30.99
C THR A 177 -0.02 -11.80 29.45
N ASN A 178 0.38 -10.68 28.84
CA ASN A 178 1.29 -10.59 27.68
C ASN A 178 0.89 -11.31 26.38
N LEU A 179 0.09 -10.62 25.55
CA LEU A 179 0.01 -10.88 24.10
C LEU A 179 1.35 -10.55 23.41
N ILE A 180 2.26 -11.53 23.39
CA ILE A 180 3.47 -11.50 22.56
C ILE A 180 3.09 -11.99 21.14
N PRO A 181 3.43 -11.27 20.05
CA PRO A 181 3.26 -11.81 18.70
C PRO A 181 4.10 -13.07 18.53
N LEU A 182 3.43 -14.19 18.24
CA LEU A 182 4.02 -15.53 18.12
C LEU A 182 4.96 -15.61 16.90
N VAL A 183 6.24 -15.29 17.13
CA VAL A 183 7.32 -15.74 16.23
C VAL A 183 7.47 -17.24 16.42
N PHE A 184 7.19 -18.01 15.36
CA PHE A 184 7.39 -19.45 15.34
C PHE A 184 8.85 -19.79 15.70
N THR A 185 9.04 -20.43 16.84
CA THR A 185 10.34 -20.96 17.26
C THR A 185 10.41 -22.44 16.91
N THR A 186 11.27 -22.78 15.95
CA THR A 186 11.72 -24.16 15.78
C THR A 186 12.40 -24.58 17.09
N LYS A 187 11.94 -25.69 17.68
CA LYS A 187 12.44 -26.19 18.98
C LYS A 187 13.87 -26.74 18.83
N LEU A 188 14.86 -25.85 18.86
CA LEU A 188 16.22 -26.20 19.25
C LEU A 188 16.19 -26.75 20.70
N PRO A 189 16.84 -27.89 20.99
CA PRO A 189 16.82 -28.49 22.32
C PRO A 189 17.51 -27.57 23.34
N SER A 190 16.98 -27.54 24.57
CA SER A 190 17.42 -26.63 25.63
C SER A 190 18.87 -26.88 26.05
N VAL A 191 19.72 -25.85 25.88
CA VAL A 191 21.14 -25.90 26.29
C VAL A 191 21.26 -25.60 27.81
N THR A 192 20.71 -26.49 28.63
CA THR A 192 20.75 -26.43 30.11
C THR A 192 21.74 -27.44 30.71
N ASN A 193 22.89 -27.64 30.06
CA ASN A 193 23.88 -28.64 30.52
C ASN A 193 25.36 -28.25 30.32
N LEU A 194 25.71 -26.96 30.31
CA LEU A 194 27.10 -26.48 30.20
C LEU A 194 27.66 -25.73 31.41
N SER A 195 26.85 -25.41 32.43
CA SER A 195 27.31 -24.74 33.66
C SER A 195 27.93 -25.67 34.72
N LYS A 196 27.97 -26.99 34.48
CA LYS A 196 28.45 -28.01 35.44
C LYS A 196 29.85 -28.58 35.15
N LYS A 197 30.70 -27.88 34.38
CA LYS A 197 32.08 -28.31 34.08
C LYS A 197 33.22 -27.38 34.54
N PHE A 198 32.92 -26.31 35.29
CA PHE A 198 33.93 -25.45 35.94
C PHE A 198 33.69 -25.35 37.46
N SER A 199 33.84 -26.47 38.17
CA SER A 199 33.86 -26.50 39.65
C SER A 199 34.41 -27.81 40.23
N LYS A 200 35.54 -28.30 39.70
CA LYS A 200 36.37 -29.36 40.34
C LYS A 200 37.86 -29.01 40.30
N LEU A 201 38.23 -27.96 41.02
CA LEU A 201 39.64 -27.62 41.32
C LEU A 201 39.77 -26.81 42.62
N SER A 202 39.14 -27.29 43.70
CA SER A 202 39.60 -27.09 45.07
C SER A 202 38.90 -28.09 45.99
N THR A 203 39.66 -29.07 46.49
CA THR A 203 39.25 -29.95 47.60
C THR A 203 40.24 -29.77 48.73
N ASN A 204 39.78 -29.32 49.90
CA ASN A 204 40.04 -29.97 51.19
C ASN A 204 39.38 -29.24 52.37
N ASN A 205 39.29 -29.95 53.50
CA ASN A 205 38.88 -29.50 54.85
C ASN A 205 37.43 -28.98 54.95
N GLN A 206 36.41 -29.83 55.21
CA GLN A 206 36.10 -30.63 56.42
C GLN A 206 35.55 -29.83 57.62
N LYS A 207 34.31 -30.22 58.02
CA LYS A 207 33.74 -30.24 59.40
C LYS A 207 33.49 -28.88 60.11
N ALA A 208 32.46 -28.71 60.94
CA ALA A 208 31.24 -29.53 61.16
C ALA A 208 30.11 -28.72 61.84
N LYS A 209 28.87 -29.26 61.75
CA LYS A 209 27.70 -29.16 62.65
C LYS A 209 27.67 -28.04 63.72
N MET A 210 26.52 -27.35 63.84
CA MET A 210 25.45 -27.75 64.77
C MET A 210 24.11 -27.04 64.51
N THR A 211 23.04 -27.54 65.15
CA THR A 211 21.62 -27.17 64.94
C THR A 211 21.10 -26.20 66.00
N LYS A 212 19.89 -25.64 65.77
CA LYS A 212 19.18 -24.74 66.69
C LYS A 212 19.09 -25.28 68.12
N ALA A 213 19.37 -24.42 69.10
CA ALA A 213 18.85 -24.49 70.47
C ALA A 213 18.15 -23.16 70.80
N GLN A 214 17.13 -23.19 71.66
CA GLN A 214 16.46 -21.98 72.14
C GLN A 214 17.29 -21.39 73.30
N LEU A 215 17.30 -20.06 73.47
CA LEU A 215 16.95 -19.44 74.76
C LEU A 215 16.77 -17.91 74.68
N ARG A 216 15.90 -17.43 75.58
CA ARG A 216 15.40 -16.07 75.75
C ARG A 216 16.49 -15.11 76.24
N LYS A 217 16.39 -13.82 75.87
CA LYS A 217 16.12 -12.68 76.79
C LYS A 217 16.36 -11.33 76.11
N TYR A 218 15.31 -10.53 75.96
CA TYR A 218 15.34 -9.06 76.02
C TYR A 218 14.01 -8.58 76.62
N PRO A 219 13.98 -7.60 77.54
CA PRO A 219 12.73 -7.03 78.05
C PRO A 219 12.08 -6.07 77.05
N GLU A 220 10.79 -5.81 77.28
CA GLU A 220 10.09 -4.63 76.76
C GLU A 220 10.51 -3.39 77.54
N ASP A 221 10.56 -2.21 76.89
CA ASP A 221 9.96 -1.00 77.48
C ASP A 221 9.86 0.17 76.48
N LEU A 222 8.91 1.08 76.78
CA LEU A 222 8.72 2.43 76.23
C LEU A 222 8.33 2.62 74.73
N GLN A 223 7.12 3.16 74.55
CA GLN A 223 6.59 3.72 73.29
C GLN A 223 7.06 5.19 73.04
N PRO A 224 6.81 5.79 71.85
CA PRO A 224 7.67 6.85 71.33
C PRO A 224 7.31 8.29 71.73
N SER A 225 8.33 9.15 71.78
CA SER A 225 8.20 10.62 71.83
C SER A 225 8.70 11.29 70.53
N LEU A 226 8.17 12.46 70.21
CA LEU A 226 8.38 13.12 68.91
C LEU A 226 9.76 13.77 68.70
N SER A 227 10.06 13.98 67.40
CA SER A 227 10.94 15.02 66.84
C SER A 227 12.46 14.82 66.88
N SER A 228 13.06 14.77 65.68
CA SER A 228 14.09 15.74 65.24
C SER A 228 14.50 15.47 63.78
N LYS A 229 14.83 16.52 63.03
CA LYS A 229 15.23 16.41 61.62
C LYS A 229 16.67 15.90 61.53
N LYS A 230 16.93 14.86 60.73
CA LYS A 230 18.27 14.54 60.21
C LYS A 230 18.27 14.63 58.68
N PRO A 231 19.32 15.21 58.05
CA PRO A 231 19.26 15.61 56.64
C PRO A 231 19.33 14.42 55.69
N ARG A 232 18.60 14.50 54.56
CA ARG A 232 18.78 13.57 53.44
C ARG A 232 20.23 13.62 52.96
N ARG A 233 20.95 12.52 53.15
CA ARG A 233 22.32 12.33 52.67
C ARG A 233 22.31 12.43 51.14
N LYS A 234 22.89 13.50 50.56
CA LYS A 234 22.96 13.66 49.10
C LYS A 234 23.74 12.49 48.50
N GLU A 235 23.07 11.65 47.73
CA GLU A 235 23.74 10.62 46.95
C GLU A 235 24.65 11.30 45.91
N LYS A 236 25.96 11.08 46.03
CA LYS A 236 26.90 11.45 44.97
C LYS A 236 26.67 10.49 43.80
N LYS A 237 25.87 10.92 42.81
CA LYS A 237 25.70 10.18 41.55
C LYS A 237 27.07 9.75 41.02
N SER A 238 27.20 8.45 40.73
CA SER A 238 28.40 7.91 40.12
C SER A 238 28.58 8.53 38.73
N LYS A 239 29.83 8.67 38.25
CA LYS A 239 30.08 9.09 36.86
C LYS A 239 29.77 7.98 35.82
N SER A 240 29.30 6.80 36.25
CA SER A 240 29.06 5.63 35.38
C SER A 240 27.60 5.48 34.89
N ASP A 241 26.63 6.17 35.47
CA ASP A 241 25.21 5.99 35.09
C ASP A 241 24.82 6.68 33.77
N THR A 242 25.72 7.46 33.17
CA THR A 242 25.51 8.23 31.93
C THR A 242 25.47 7.39 30.64
N HIS A 243 25.53 6.05 30.74
CA HIS A 243 25.60 5.12 29.59
C HIS A 243 24.50 4.04 29.56
N LYS A 244 23.56 4.07 30.51
CA LYS A 244 22.37 3.20 30.51
C LYS A 244 21.12 3.99 30.14
N PHE A 245 20.10 3.28 29.67
CA PHE A 245 18.76 3.84 29.58
C PHE A 245 18.15 4.07 30.97
N PRO A 246 17.22 5.03 31.13
CA PRO A 246 16.37 5.09 32.31
C PRO A 246 15.59 3.79 32.52
N ASN A 247 15.24 3.49 33.78
CA ASN A 247 14.18 2.52 34.06
C ASN A 247 12.84 3.08 33.57
N TYR A 248 11.87 2.21 33.30
CA TYR A 248 10.48 2.65 33.17
C TYR A 248 9.89 2.93 34.55
N ILE A 249 8.90 3.82 34.60
CA ILE A 249 8.12 4.08 35.83
C ILE A 249 7.13 2.94 36.09
N ASP A 250 6.60 2.88 37.31
CA ASP A 250 5.63 1.86 37.70
C ASP A 250 4.26 2.07 37.01
N ILE A 251 3.50 0.98 36.83
CA ILE A 251 2.18 1.00 36.17
C ILE A 251 1.20 1.88 36.96
N ASP A 252 1.26 1.88 38.29
CA ASP A 252 0.43 2.74 39.12
C ASP A 252 0.81 4.24 38.98
N GLU A 253 2.08 4.54 38.68
CA GLU A 253 2.51 5.92 38.33
C GLU A 253 2.08 6.30 36.91
N VAL A 254 2.04 5.35 35.96
CA VAL A 254 1.45 5.57 34.63
C VAL A 254 -0.03 5.92 34.73
N HIS A 255 -0.83 5.11 35.44
CA HIS A 255 -2.28 5.33 35.55
C HIS A 255 -2.61 6.68 36.19
N ARG A 256 -2.11 6.94 37.42
CA ARG A 256 -2.28 8.25 38.07
C ARG A 256 -1.72 9.39 37.23
N GLY A 257 -0.63 9.15 36.52
CA GLY A 257 0.02 10.17 35.69
C GLY A 257 -0.84 10.59 34.49
N LEU A 258 -1.52 9.65 33.85
CA LEU A 258 -2.47 9.88 32.76
C LEU A 258 -3.79 10.49 33.27
N GLU A 259 -4.37 9.94 34.34
CA GLU A 259 -5.59 10.46 34.98
C GLU A 259 -5.46 11.95 35.34
N ASN A 260 -4.32 12.34 35.93
CA ASN A 260 -4.04 13.73 36.30
C ASN A 260 -3.42 14.56 35.15
N ARG A 261 -3.42 14.05 33.91
CA ARG A 261 -2.86 14.70 32.69
C ARG A 261 -1.42 15.20 32.82
N THR A 262 -0.62 14.57 33.69
CA THR A 262 0.81 14.85 33.89
C THR A 262 1.72 14.02 32.98
N LEU A 263 1.18 12.94 32.43
CA LEU A 263 1.77 12.11 31.38
C LEU A 263 0.87 12.16 30.14
N VAL A 264 1.44 11.89 28.97
CA VAL A 264 0.73 11.87 27.68
C VAL A 264 0.93 10.53 26.99
N LYS A 265 -0.09 9.99 26.33
CA LYS A 265 -0.06 8.74 25.55
C LYS A 265 0.05 9.05 24.06
N GLY A 266 0.65 8.17 23.26
CA GLY A 266 0.58 8.29 21.80
C GLY A 266 1.60 7.46 21.02
N PHE A 267 1.46 7.45 19.70
CA PHE A 267 2.27 6.63 18.79
C PHE A 267 3.57 7.33 18.36
N LEU A 268 4.67 6.59 18.45
CA LEU A 268 6.03 7.06 18.19
C LEU A 268 6.42 6.97 16.71
N ARG A 269 6.93 8.07 16.16
CA ARG A 269 7.51 8.16 14.80
C ARG A 269 8.96 8.60 14.89
N ILE A 270 9.88 7.81 14.35
CA ILE A 270 11.32 8.07 14.33
C ILE A 270 11.70 8.63 12.96
N ASN A 271 12.47 9.70 12.92
CA ASN A 271 12.93 10.30 11.67
C ASN A 271 13.88 9.33 10.92
N PRO A 272 13.54 8.82 9.73
CA PRO A 272 14.37 7.84 9.02
C PRO A 272 15.67 8.44 8.44
N LYS A 273 15.80 9.78 8.41
CA LYS A 273 17.03 10.48 8.00
C LYS A 273 17.98 10.73 9.17
N ASN A 274 17.44 11.01 10.36
CA ASN A 274 18.21 11.16 11.59
C ASN A 274 17.48 10.44 12.74
N PHE A 275 17.89 9.20 13.01
CA PHE A 275 17.24 8.32 13.99
C PHE A 275 17.31 8.80 15.45
N LYS A 276 18.00 9.90 15.75
CA LYS A 276 17.98 10.54 17.07
C LYS A 276 16.68 11.33 17.29
N ASP A 277 16.17 11.95 16.24
CA ASP A 277 14.95 12.74 16.28
C ASP A 277 13.75 11.79 16.27
N SER A 278 12.80 11.99 17.17
CA SER A 278 11.53 11.27 17.12
C SER A 278 10.39 12.16 17.59
N TYR A 279 9.17 11.83 17.17
CA TYR A 279 7.98 12.64 17.36
C TYR A 279 6.81 11.77 17.81
N VAL A 280 5.97 12.32 18.68
CA VAL A 280 4.66 11.74 19.03
C VAL A 280 3.60 12.79 18.71
N GLY A 281 2.49 12.35 18.12
CA GLY A 281 1.39 13.27 17.80
C GLY A 281 0.85 13.93 19.07
N ASN A 282 0.56 15.23 19.00
CA ASN A 282 -0.32 15.86 19.98
C ASN A 282 -1.79 15.64 19.57
N GLU A 283 -2.65 15.35 20.55
CA GLU A 283 -4.11 15.21 20.45
C GLU A 283 -4.73 16.52 19.98
N ASP A 284 -4.27 17.65 20.54
CA ASP A 284 -4.59 18.97 20.01
C ASP A 284 -3.88 19.18 18.66
N THR A 285 -4.68 19.23 17.59
CA THR A 285 -4.20 19.39 16.21
C THR A 285 -3.74 20.81 15.87
N SER A 286 -4.03 21.80 16.72
CA SER A 286 -3.48 23.16 16.63
C SER A 286 -2.03 23.23 17.13
N ILE A 287 -1.62 22.30 18.00
CA ILE A 287 -0.29 22.28 18.61
C ILE A 287 0.66 21.38 17.80
N ALA A 288 1.93 21.77 17.76
CA ALA A 288 3.01 20.97 17.19
C ALA A 288 3.20 19.63 17.92
N ASP A 289 3.71 18.64 17.20
CA ASP A 289 4.01 17.31 17.74
C ASP A 289 5.11 17.35 18.83
N TYR A 290 4.97 16.51 19.85
CA TYR A 290 5.94 16.36 20.93
C TYR A 290 7.29 15.86 20.41
N TYR A 291 8.39 16.44 20.86
CA TYR A 291 9.73 16.21 20.30
C TYR A 291 10.65 15.43 21.25
N LEU A 292 11.27 14.37 20.73
CA LEU A 292 12.28 13.56 21.42
C LEU A 292 13.63 13.82 20.75
N THR A 293 14.60 14.27 21.55
CA THR A 293 15.87 14.83 21.06
C THR A 293 16.96 13.77 20.87
N SER A 294 16.74 12.57 21.41
CA SER A 294 17.76 11.54 21.49
C SER A 294 17.18 10.13 21.67
N VAL A 295 18.02 9.12 21.40
CA VAL A 295 17.72 7.72 21.72
C VAL A 295 17.47 7.52 23.21
N LEU A 296 18.13 8.28 24.10
CA LEU A 296 17.91 8.25 25.55
C LEU A 296 16.51 8.76 25.93
N ASP A 297 16.04 9.83 25.31
CA ASP A 297 14.66 10.32 25.50
C ASP A 297 13.64 9.29 24.99
N ARG A 298 13.96 8.59 23.90
CA ARG A 298 13.11 7.54 23.31
C ARG A 298 13.07 6.23 24.12
N ASN A 299 13.98 6.06 25.07
CA ASN A 299 13.97 5.00 26.08
C ASN A 299 13.58 3.60 25.57
N ARG A 300 14.39 3.07 24.64
CA ARG A 300 14.25 1.75 23.96
C ARG A 300 13.04 1.56 23.03
N ALA A 301 12.14 2.54 22.89
CA ALA A 301 11.00 2.44 21.97
C ALA A 301 11.43 2.53 20.49
N LEU A 302 10.59 1.97 19.61
CA LEU A 302 10.81 1.81 18.16
C LEU A 302 9.64 2.40 17.35
N GLU A 303 9.75 2.34 16.03
CA GLU A 303 8.75 2.90 15.11
C GLU A 303 7.37 2.29 15.33
N GLY A 304 6.35 3.14 15.51
CA GLY A 304 4.95 2.73 15.64
C GLY A 304 4.54 2.28 17.04
N ASP A 305 5.47 2.15 18.00
CA ASP A 305 5.13 1.81 19.39
C ASP A 305 4.21 2.86 20.03
N GLU A 306 3.29 2.40 20.88
CA GLU A 306 2.50 3.29 21.73
C GLU A 306 3.26 3.56 23.03
N VAL A 307 3.58 4.82 23.31
CA VAL A 307 4.46 5.23 24.40
C VAL A 307 3.77 6.16 25.39
N ILE A 308 4.23 6.10 26.64
CA ILE A 308 3.85 7.03 27.70
C ILE A 308 4.98 8.05 27.88
N LEU A 309 4.63 9.32 27.81
CA LEU A 309 5.54 10.46 27.77
C LEU A 309 5.45 11.28 29.05
N LYS A 310 6.60 11.82 29.47
CA LYS A 310 6.70 12.91 30.43
C LYS A 310 7.23 14.15 29.72
N VAL A 311 6.52 15.28 29.85
CA VAL A 311 6.93 16.55 29.28
C VAL A 311 8.08 17.13 30.11
N LYS A 312 9.13 17.64 29.44
CA LYS A 312 10.27 18.28 30.09
C LYS A 312 9.95 19.73 30.47
N PRO A 313 10.62 20.30 31.50
CA PRO A 313 10.48 21.72 31.84
C PRO A 313 10.74 22.63 30.62
N GLU A 314 10.03 23.76 30.52
CA GLU A 314 10.05 24.63 29.32
C GLU A 314 11.46 25.09 28.91
N LYS A 315 12.36 25.33 29.86
CA LYS A 315 13.79 25.63 29.62
C LYS A 315 14.58 24.55 28.85
N GLU A 316 14.00 23.36 28.65
CA GLU A 316 14.58 22.23 27.90
C GLU A 316 13.89 22.01 26.54
N TRP A 317 12.93 22.86 26.17
CA TRP A 317 12.28 22.86 24.86
C TRP A 317 13.23 23.40 23.78
N ILE A 318 13.09 22.93 22.55
CA ILE A 318 14.01 23.24 21.43
C ILE A 318 13.21 23.75 20.24
N ASP A 319 13.60 24.88 19.66
CA ASP A 319 12.91 25.54 18.53
C ASP A 319 11.41 25.76 18.79
N GLY A 320 11.03 26.10 20.02
CA GLY A 320 9.64 26.24 20.47
C GLY A 320 8.87 24.92 20.67
N LYS A 321 9.49 23.76 20.40
CA LYS A 321 8.82 22.45 20.47
C LYS A 321 8.94 21.85 21.86
N LYS A 322 7.79 21.42 22.40
CA LYS A 322 7.65 20.75 23.70
C LYS A 322 8.46 19.45 23.69
N THR A 323 9.58 19.44 24.40
CA THR A 323 10.44 18.25 24.48
C THR A 323 9.94 17.27 25.53
N VAL A 324 10.08 15.97 25.24
CA VAL A 324 9.51 14.90 26.08
C VAL A 324 10.50 13.75 26.27
N GLN A 325 10.17 12.84 27.19
CA GLN A 325 10.87 11.58 27.42
C GLN A 325 9.86 10.43 27.57
N VAL A 326 10.15 9.29 26.94
CA VAL A 326 9.41 8.03 27.14
C VAL A 326 9.71 7.48 28.54
N VAL A 327 8.67 7.40 29.37
CA VAL A 327 8.74 6.86 30.74
C VAL A 327 8.15 5.46 30.86
N SER A 328 7.33 5.03 29.90
CA SER A 328 6.91 3.63 29.71
C SER A 328 6.51 3.38 28.25
N ILE A 329 6.41 2.11 27.85
CA ILE A 329 5.81 1.71 26.56
C ILE A 329 4.49 1.01 26.88
N ALA A 330 3.38 1.55 26.39
CA ALA A 330 2.04 1.00 26.61
C ALA A 330 1.78 -0.24 25.74
N GLN A 331 2.18 -0.18 24.46
CA GLN A 331 2.03 -1.31 23.53
C GLN A 331 3.27 -1.48 22.64
N LEU A 332 3.78 -2.72 22.60
CA LEU A 332 4.90 -3.14 21.75
C LEU A 332 4.39 -3.47 20.35
N ILE A 333 4.29 -2.47 19.47
CA ILE A 333 3.73 -2.63 18.12
C ILE A 333 4.80 -3.05 17.10
N HIS A 334 6.02 -2.52 17.22
CA HIS A 334 7.13 -2.94 16.36
C HIS A 334 7.48 -4.44 16.63
N PRO A 335 7.76 -5.28 15.61
CA PRO A 335 8.03 -6.73 15.78
C PRO A 335 9.36 -7.05 16.49
N ARG A 336 10.21 -6.03 16.67
CA ARG A 336 11.63 -6.12 17.11
C ARG A 336 12.55 -6.88 16.14
N THR A 337 12.06 -7.29 14.97
CA THR A 337 12.86 -7.79 13.85
C THR A 337 13.49 -6.66 13.03
N ALA A 338 14.50 -6.99 12.22
CA ALA A 338 15.19 -6.08 11.31
C ALA A 338 15.83 -6.85 10.15
N ILE A 339 15.89 -6.23 8.96
CA ILE A 339 16.71 -6.71 7.84
C ILE A 339 18.07 -6.00 7.86
N GLY A 340 19.15 -6.74 7.63
CA GLY A 340 20.51 -6.20 7.67
C GLY A 340 21.57 -7.21 7.28
N CYS A 341 22.84 -6.81 7.34
CA CYS A 341 23.99 -7.69 7.10
C CYS A 341 24.90 -7.81 8.33
N LEU A 342 25.69 -8.88 8.38
CA LEU A 342 26.55 -9.21 9.53
C LEU A 342 28.00 -8.83 9.23
N ARG A 343 28.66 -8.15 10.16
CA ARG A 343 30.06 -7.71 10.06
C ARG A 343 30.88 -8.14 11.28
N PRO A 344 32.18 -8.40 11.13
CA PRO A 344 33.03 -8.74 12.27
C PRO A 344 33.17 -7.54 13.22
N ALA A 345 33.24 -7.79 14.53
CA ALA A 345 33.51 -6.73 15.50
C ALA A 345 35.02 -6.42 15.55
N GLU A 346 35.41 -5.16 15.37
CA GLU A 346 36.82 -4.73 15.35
C GLU A 346 37.63 -5.15 16.60
N LYS A 347 36.95 -5.27 17.76
CA LYS A 347 37.58 -5.38 19.08
C LYS A 347 37.03 -6.53 19.94
N SER A 348 36.33 -7.51 19.35
CA SER A 348 35.86 -8.72 20.04
C SER A 348 35.77 -9.91 19.08
N ARG A 349 35.94 -11.12 19.61
CA ARG A 349 35.74 -12.39 18.87
C ARG A 349 34.49 -13.14 19.33
N ASP A 350 33.75 -12.58 20.30
CA ASP A 350 32.64 -13.23 21.01
C ASP A 350 31.28 -12.83 20.45
N TYR A 351 31.23 -11.69 19.73
CA TYR A 351 30.07 -11.22 19.00
C TYR A 351 30.46 -10.60 17.66
N ALA A 352 29.51 -10.63 16.71
CA ALA A 352 29.55 -9.88 15.46
C ALA A 352 28.54 -8.72 15.55
N VAL A 353 28.71 -7.69 14.71
CA VAL A 353 27.80 -6.55 14.66
C VAL A 353 26.88 -6.72 13.45
N PHE A 354 25.58 -6.82 13.71
CA PHE A 354 24.55 -6.76 12.69
C PHE A 354 24.14 -5.30 12.48
N TYR A 355 24.11 -4.89 11.22
CA TYR A 355 23.75 -3.53 10.80
C TYR A 355 22.38 -3.56 10.09
N PRO A 356 21.30 -3.07 10.74
CA PRO A 356 20.02 -2.89 10.08
C PRO A 356 20.11 -1.97 8.86
N ARG A 357 19.29 -2.25 7.85
CA ARG A 357 19.02 -1.35 6.72
C ARG A 357 18.28 -0.10 7.19
N ASP A 358 17.24 -0.30 8.01
CA ASP A 358 16.52 0.78 8.66
C ASP A 358 17.29 1.31 9.88
N LYS A 359 17.81 2.53 9.76
CA LYS A 359 18.56 3.22 10.80
C LYS A 359 17.73 3.60 12.03
N ARG A 360 16.40 3.50 11.98
CA ARG A 360 15.52 3.72 13.14
C ARG A 360 15.71 2.62 14.21
N ILE A 361 16.10 1.42 13.78
CA ILE A 361 16.39 0.25 14.60
C ILE A 361 17.86 0.26 15.07
N PRO A 362 18.18 -0.07 16.34
CA PRO A 362 19.57 -0.14 16.81
C PRO A 362 20.39 -1.22 16.12
N ILE A 363 21.70 -0.95 15.98
CA ILE A 363 22.70 -1.99 15.67
C ILE A 363 22.69 -3.07 16.76
N MET A 364 22.84 -4.34 16.37
CA MET A 364 22.75 -5.49 17.26
C MET A 364 24.08 -6.21 17.40
N ARG A 365 24.41 -6.64 18.61
CA ARG A 365 25.46 -7.63 18.87
C ARG A 365 24.87 -9.03 18.76
N ILE A 366 25.42 -9.83 17.85
CA ILE A 366 25.04 -11.23 17.62
C ILE A 366 26.14 -12.13 18.18
N ALA A 367 25.84 -12.93 19.20
CA ALA A 367 26.81 -13.82 19.84
C ALA A 367 27.38 -14.88 18.89
N ALA A 368 28.62 -15.32 19.11
CA ALA A 368 29.34 -16.25 18.23
C ALA A 368 28.65 -17.62 18.04
N VAL A 369 27.83 -18.04 19.01
CA VAL A 369 26.98 -19.25 18.91
C VAL A 369 25.84 -19.12 17.88
N SER A 370 25.46 -17.90 17.53
CA SER A 370 24.37 -17.58 16.57
C SER A 370 24.89 -17.09 15.22
N TRP A 371 26.18 -17.28 14.91
CA TRP A 371 26.75 -16.94 13.61
C TRP A 371 26.42 -18.02 12.56
N PRO A 372 26.20 -17.67 11.29
CA PRO A 372 25.98 -18.64 10.23
C PRO A 372 27.28 -19.39 9.89
N ASN A 373 27.13 -20.67 9.50
CA ASN A 373 28.25 -21.54 9.13
C ASN A 373 29.15 -20.89 8.07
N GLY A 374 30.43 -20.71 8.39
CA GLY A 374 31.43 -20.09 7.51
C GLY A 374 31.73 -18.61 7.79
N PHE A 375 30.87 -17.87 8.52
CA PHE A 375 31.12 -16.45 8.84
C PHE A 375 32.46 -16.21 9.55
N LYS A 376 32.82 -17.08 10.50
CA LYS A 376 34.11 -17.01 11.22
C LYS A 376 35.33 -17.08 10.30
N ASN A 377 35.20 -17.73 9.13
CA ASN A 377 36.31 -17.98 8.21
C ASN A 377 36.34 -16.97 7.06
N ASN A 378 35.19 -16.51 6.57
CA ASN A 378 35.08 -15.53 5.49
C ASN A 378 34.03 -14.42 5.80
N PRO A 379 34.24 -13.57 6.82
CA PRO A 379 33.23 -12.64 7.28
C PRO A 379 32.84 -11.59 6.21
N LYS A 380 33.77 -11.22 5.32
CA LYS A 380 33.53 -10.25 4.23
C LYS A 380 32.41 -10.66 3.26
N GLN A 381 32.19 -11.96 3.07
CA GLN A 381 31.11 -12.46 2.22
C GLN A 381 29.72 -12.10 2.78
N TYR A 382 29.59 -12.05 4.10
CA TYR A 382 28.33 -11.85 4.82
C TYR A 382 27.93 -10.38 4.93
N GLU A 383 28.83 -9.45 4.58
CA GLU A 383 28.50 -8.03 4.40
C GLU A 383 27.54 -7.80 3.22
N LYS A 384 27.51 -8.74 2.26
CA LYS A 384 26.60 -8.76 1.11
C LYS A 384 25.38 -9.67 1.30
N ILE A 385 25.30 -10.45 2.38
CA ILE A 385 24.19 -11.37 2.65
C ILE A 385 23.19 -10.71 3.60
N LEU A 386 21.90 -10.78 3.26
CA LEU A 386 20.81 -10.28 4.08
C LEU A 386 20.33 -11.35 5.06
N PHE A 387 20.13 -10.94 6.31
CA PHE A 387 19.54 -11.75 7.36
C PHE A 387 18.39 -11.00 8.01
N VAL A 388 17.39 -11.76 8.49
CA VAL A 388 16.45 -11.30 9.51
C VAL A 388 17.11 -11.51 10.87
N ALA A 389 17.20 -10.46 11.68
CA ALA A 389 17.62 -10.54 13.08
C ALA A 389 16.56 -9.94 14.01
N LYS A 390 16.51 -10.37 15.27
CA LYS A 390 15.56 -9.88 16.28
C LYS A 390 16.29 -9.35 17.52
N VAL A 391 15.87 -8.17 17.97
CA VAL A 391 16.29 -7.58 19.25
C VAL A 391 15.75 -8.44 20.41
N THR A 392 16.63 -8.79 21.34
CA THR A 392 16.34 -9.63 22.52
C THR A 392 16.56 -8.89 23.84
N ASP A 393 17.52 -7.96 23.88
CA ASP A 393 17.73 -7.00 24.96
C ASP A 393 18.26 -5.67 24.37
N TRP A 394 18.05 -4.56 25.08
CA TRP A 394 18.61 -3.26 24.74
C TRP A 394 18.96 -2.44 26.00
N ALA A 395 19.85 -2.96 26.86
CA ALA A 395 20.23 -2.29 28.11
C ALA A 395 20.96 -0.93 27.96
N VAL A 396 21.62 -0.66 26.82
CA VAL A 396 22.43 0.56 26.60
C VAL A 396 22.12 1.25 25.25
N PRO A 397 22.13 2.59 25.14
CA PRO A 397 21.72 3.29 23.91
C PRO A 397 22.56 3.01 22.67
N SER A 398 23.80 2.55 22.84
CA SER A 398 24.78 2.39 21.75
C SER A 398 24.63 1.10 20.93
N TYR A 399 24.01 0.05 21.47
CA TYR A 399 23.75 -1.22 20.78
C TYR A 399 22.71 -2.05 21.53
N ALA A 400 21.93 -2.82 20.77
CA ALA A 400 21.09 -3.89 21.29
C ALA A 400 21.84 -5.24 21.28
N VAL A 401 21.27 -6.25 21.95
CA VAL A 401 21.63 -7.66 21.80
C VAL A 401 20.56 -8.35 20.96
N GLY A 402 20.97 -9.21 20.02
CA GLY A 402 20.03 -9.89 19.14
C GLY A 402 20.47 -11.27 18.68
N VAL A 403 19.55 -11.94 18.01
CA VAL A 403 19.74 -13.26 17.38
C VAL A 403 19.37 -13.20 15.90
N LEU A 404 20.01 -14.01 15.06
CA LEU A 404 19.55 -14.24 13.69
C LEU A 404 18.35 -15.19 13.69
N ILE A 405 17.42 -14.99 12.77
CA ILE A 405 16.24 -15.84 12.54
C ILE A 405 16.35 -16.54 11.18
N GLU A 406 16.60 -15.78 10.11
CA GLU A 406 16.46 -16.22 8.72
C GLU A 406 17.64 -15.68 7.89
N ASN A 407 18.16 -16.49 6.97
CA ASN A 407 19.11 -16.07 5.94
C ASN A 407 18.33 -15.87 4.65
N LEU A 408 18.21 -14.63 4.17
CA LEU A 408 17.42 -14.31 2.98
C LEU A 408 18.20 -14.52 1.67
N GLY A 409 19.54 -14.41 1.70
CA GLY A 409 20.40 -14.55 0.52
C GLY A 409 21.17 -13.28 0.15
N LEU A 410 21.58 -13.17 -1.12
CA LEU A 410 22.47 -12.12 -1.60
C LEU A 410 21.72 -10.79 -1.80
N SER A 411 22.20 -9.70 -1.19
CA SER A 411 21.66 -8.35 -1.43
C SER A 411 21.91 -7.94 -2.89
N GLY A 412 20.87 -7.37 -3.51
CA GLY A 412 20.84 -7.01 -4.92
C GLY A 412 20.07 -8.01 -5.80
N ASP A 413 19.89 -9.26 -5.36
CA ASP A 413 19.01 -10.21 -6.07
C ASP A 413 17.54 -9.82 -5.93
N LEU A 414 16.82 -9.78 -7.05
CA LEU A 414 15.45 -9.27 -7.11
C LEU A 414 14.47 -10.02 -6.21
N LYS A 415 14.60 -11.35 -6.08
CA LYS A 415 13.73 -12.19 -5.23
C LYS A 415 14.08 -12.03 -3.75
N VAL A 416 15.37 -11.98 -3.42
CA VAL A 416 15.86 -11.71 -2.06
C VAL A 416 15.43 -10.33 -1.58
N GLU A 417 15.52 -9.31 -2.44
CA GLU A 417 15.10 -7.94 -2.11
C GLU A 417 13.57 -7.85 -1.93
N THR A 418 12.77 -8.47 -2.81
CA THR A 418 11.30 -8.58 -2.65
C THR A 418 10.91 -9.28 -1.35
N MET A 419 11.54 -10.41 -0.99
CA MET A 419 11.32 -11.07 0.30
C MET A 419 11.72 -10.17 1.47
N SER A 420 12.80 -9.39 1.33
CA SER A 420 13.23 -8.45 2.37
C SER A 420 12.22 -7.32 2.61
N ILE A 421 11.54 -6.83 1.57
CA ILE A 421 10.48 -5.82 1.66
C ILE A 421 9.28 -6.38 2.46
N LEU A 422 8.83 -7.60 2.14
CA LEU A 422 7.72 -8.26 2.84
C LEU A 422 8.02 -8.42 4.34
N ARG A 423 9.24 -8.84 4.68
CA ARG A 423 9.71 -9.01 6.07
C ARG A 423 9.93 -7.68 6.79
N GLU A 424 10.38 -6.62 6.11
CA GLU A 424 10.54 -5.27 6.68
C GLU A 424 9.19 -4.64 7.02
N PHE A 425 8.16 -4.87 6.20
CA PHE A 425 6.78 -4.41 6.47
C PHE A 425 5.91 -5.41 7.24
N CYS A 426 6.51 -6.44 7.86
CA CYS A 426 5.81 -7.38 8.76
C CYS A 426 4.67 -8.19 8.11
N LEU A 427 4.71 -8.39 6.78
CA LEU A 427 3.62 -8.98 6.02
C LEU A 427 3.67 -10.51 6.02
N ASP A 428 2.53 -11.14 6.35
CA ASP A 428 2.41 -12.59 6.42
C ASP A 428 2.09 -13.21 5.05
N THR A 429 3.15 -13.58 4.35
CA THR A 429 3.10 -14.35 3.09
C THR A 429 3.11 -15.86 3.28
N THR A 430 2.86 -16.37 4.50
CA THR A 430 2.74 -17.82 4.74
C THR A 430 1.53 -18.38 3.99
N PRO A 431 1.69 -19.44 3.17
CA PRO A 431 0.58 -20.13 2.53
C PRO A 431 -0.37 -20.76 3.55
N PHE A 432 -1.62 -20.99 3.14
CA PHE A 432 -2.59 -21.75 3.93
C PHE A 432 -2.18 -23.23 4.02
N SER A 433 -2.57 -23.93 5.09
CA SER A 433 -2.24 -25.35 5.21
C SER A 433 -3.06 -26.19 4.23
N PRO A 434 -2.54 -27.35 3.76
CA PRO A 434 -3.32 -28.26 2.93
C PRO A 434 -4.60 -28.75 3.61
N GLU A 435 -4.63 -28.80 4.96
CA GLU A 435 -5.83 -29.16 5.73
C GLU A 435 -6.90 -28.08 5.64
N ILE A 436 -6.52 -26.79 5.69
CA ILE A 436 -7.45 -25.68 5.47
C ILE A 436 -8.00 -25.72 4.05
N CYS A 437 -7.14 -25.81 3.03
CA CYS A 437 -7.56 -25.85 1.62
C CYS A 437 -8.47 -27.05 1.29
N GLN A 438 -8.25 -28.21 1.91
CA GLN A 438 -9.10 -29.40 1.72
C GLN A 438 -10.49 -29.30 2.36
N ASN A 439 -10.67 -28.43 3.36
CA ASN A 439 -11.94 -28.20 4.05
C ASN A 439 -12.75 -27.02 3.48
N LEU A 440 -12.26 -26.38 2.41
CA LEU A 440 -12.99 -25.30 1.73
C LEU A 440 -14.29 -25.80 1.05
N PRO A 441 -15.28 -24.90 0.85
CA PRO A 441 -16.47 -25.20 0.06
C PRO A 441 -16.14 -25.78 -1.32
N LYS A 442 -16.80 -26.88 -1.67
CA LYS A 442 -16.66 -27.51 -2.99
C LYS A 442 -17.47 -26.75 -4.04
N SER A 443 -17.13 -26.95 -5.32
CA SER A 443 -17.80 -26.30 -6.45
C SER A 443 -19.32 -26.56 -6.48
N GLY A 444 -20.10 -25.48 -6.57
CA GLY A 444 -21.56 -25.51 -6.66
C GLY A 444 -22.22 -24.72 -5.53
N ILE A 445 -23.26 -23.94 -5.87
CA ILE A 445 -24.08 -23.23 -4.89
C ILE A 445 -25.10 -24.21 -4.29
N PRO A 446 -25.32 -24.22 -2.96
CA PRO A 446 -26.36 -25.04 -2.35
C PRO A 446 -27.77 -24.66 -2.83
N GLU A 447 -28.60 -25.65 -3.12
CA GLU A 447 -30.02 -25.51 -3.53
C GLU A 447 -30.86 -24.66 -2.57
N THR A 448 -30.44 -24.52 -1.31
CA THR A 448 -31.06 -23.63 -0.32
C THR A 448 -30.86 -22.15 -0.62
N GLU A 449 -29.71 -21.74 -1.16
CA GLU A 449 -29.40 -20.32 -1.40
C GLU A 449 -30.35 -19.71 -2.44
N PHE A 450 -30.68 -20.46 -3.50
CA PHE A 450 -31.63 -20.04 -4.54
C PHE A 450 -33.07 -19.81 -4.02
N ARG A 451 -33.37 -20.16 -2.75
CA ARG A 451 -34.68 -19.95 -2.10
C ARG A 451 -34.70 -18.75 -1.17
N TYR A 452 -33.55 -18.37 -0.62
CA TYR A 452 -33.41 -17.25 0.32
C TYR A 452 -32.87 -15.97 -0.33
N ARG A 453 -32.24 -16.10 -1.51
CA ARG A 453 -31.66 -14.99 -2.26
C ARG A 453 -32.54 -14.57 -3.42
N GLU A 454 -32.50 -13.29 -3.75
CA GLU A 454 -33.16 -12.75 -4.94
C GLU A 454 -32.41 -13.22 -6.20
N ASP A 455 -33.09 -13.96 -7.07
CA ASP A 455 -32.50 -14.45 -8.32
C ASP A 455 -32.38 -13.31 -9.34
N ARG A 456 -31.15 -13.03 -9.74
CA ARG A 456 -30.75 -11.96 -10.67
C ARG A 456 -29.84 -12.52 -11.78
N ARG A 457 -29.89 -13.84 -12.03
CA ARG A 457 -29.15 -14.50 -13.13
C ARG A 457 -29.67 -14.15 -14.53
N THR A 458 -30.87 -13.58 -14.62
CA THR A 458 -31.53 -13.15 -15.87
C THR A 458 -31.49 -11.63 -16.10
N ASP A 459 -30.66 -10.89 -15.35
CA ASP A 459 -30.39 -9.48 -15.60
C ASP A 459 -28.99 -9.30 -16.24
N CYS A 460 -28.81 -8.22 -17.01
CA CYS A 460 -27.54 -7.90 -17.67
C CYS A 460 -26.51 -7.39 -16.65
N VAL A 461 -25.84 -8.31 -15.97
CA VAL A 461 -24.79 -8.07 -14.96
C VAL A 461 -23.42 -8.32 -15.58
N PHE A 462 -22.46 -7.41 -15.41
CA PHE A 462 -21.07 -7.56 -15.90
C PHE A 462 -20.07 -6.89 -14.95
N THR A 463 -18.79 -7.26 -15.02
CA THR A 463 -17.71 -6.64 -14.24
C THR A 463 -16.90 -5.66 -15.10
N ILE A 464 -16.21 -4.68 -14.49
CA ILE A 464 -15.25 -3.80 -15.19
C ILE A 464 -13.96 -3.68 -14.36
N ASP A 465 -12.91 -4.36 -14.81
CA ASP A 465 -11.69 -4.65 -14.04
C ASP A 465 -10.39 -4.34 -14.82
N PRO A 466 -9.21 -4.41 -14.19
CA PRO A 466 -7.96 -4.64 -14.91
C PRO A 466 -8.00 -5.99 -15.66
N SER A 467 -7.46 -6.04 -16.88
CA SER A 467 -7.39 -7.28 -17.70
C SER A 467 -6.64 -8.45 -17.03
N THR A 468 -5.78 -8.16 -16.05
CA THR A 468 -5.05 -9.14 -15.24
C THR A 468 -5.83 -9.66 -14.02
N ALA A 469 -6.99 -9.09 -13.68
CA ALA A 469 -7.74 -9.43 -12.48
C ALA A 469 -8.32 -10.85 -12.50
N ARG A 470 -8.36 -11.49 -11.33
CA ARG A 470 -8.90 -12.85 -11.11
C ARG A 470 -9.78 -12.93 -9.85
N ASP A 471 -9.53 -12.02 -8.91
CA ASP A 471 -10.26 -11.71 -7.68
C ASP A 471 -11.31 -10.61 -7.94
N LEU A 472 -12.28 -10.87 -8.82
CA LEU A 472 -13.35 -9.93 -9.19
C LEU A 472 -14.33 -9.80 -8.01
N ASP A 473 -14.20 -8.71 -7.25
CA ASP A 473 -15.04 -8.41 -6.08
C ASP A 473 -16.43 -7.89 -6.48
N ASP A 474 -16.53 -7.10 -7.55
CA ASP A 474 -17.69 -6.28 -7.87
C ASP A 474 -18.19 -6.42 -9.32
N ALA A 475 -19.51 -6.32 -9.48
CA ALA A 475 -20.21 -6.32 -10.76
C ALA A 475 -21.33 -5.27 -10.74
N VAL A 476 -21.73 -4.81 -11.93
CA VAL A 476 -22.76 -3.77 -12.11
C VAL A 476 -23.86 -4.22 -13.06
N SER A 477 -25.05 -3.67 -12.89
CA SER A 477 -26.17 -3.76 -13.83
C SER A 477 -26.98 -2.47 -13.87
N VAL A 478 -27.72 -2.26 -14.96
CA VAL A 478 -28.71 -1.18 -15.06
C VAL A 478 -29.91 -1.62 -15.89
N LYS A 479 -31.10 -1.21 -15.44
CA LYS A 479 -32.40 -1.58 -16.01
C LYS A 479 -33.30 -0.36 -16.09
N GLU A 480 -33.75 -0.02 -17.29
CA GLU A 480 -34.69 1.07 -17.52
C GLU A 480 -36.10 0.67 -17.05
N LEU A 481 -36.74 1.52 -16.27
CA LEU A 481 -38.03 1.26 -15.62
C LEU A 481 -39.19 1.92 -16.39
N PRO A 482 -40.44 1.42 -16.28
CA PRO A 482 -41.58 1.97 -17.03
C PRO A 482 -41.95 3.43 -16.73
N ASN A 483 -41.38 4.03 -15.67
CA ASN A 483 -41.54 5.43 -15.30
C ASN A 483 -40.43 6.35 -15.87
N GLY A 484 -39.43 5.80 -16.56
CA GLY A 484 -38.26 6.55 -17.07
C GLY A 484 -37.07 6.64 -16.10
N ASN A 485 -37.18 6.08 -14.90
CA ASN A 485 -36.05 5.93 -13.98
C ASN A 485 -35.22 4.68 -14.34
N TYR A 486 -34.10 4.48 -13.65
CA TYR A 486 -33.23 3.31 -13.76
C TYR A 486 -33.14 2.57 -12.42
N GLU A 487 -33.35 1.25 -12.40
CA GLU A 487 -32.82 0.38 -11.33
C GLU A 487 -31.34 0.13 -11.65
N ILE A 488 -30.44 0.58 -10.79
CA ILE A 488 -28.99 0.31 -10.88
C ILE A 488 -28.61 -0.65 -9.77
N GLY A 489 -27.94 -1.75 -10.13
CA GLY A 489 -27.40 -2.73 -9.20
C GLY A 489 -25.87 -2.62 -9.09
N VAL A 490 -25.37 -2.60 -7.86
CA VAL A 490 -23.98 -2.94 -7.52
C VAL A 490 -24.01 -4.26 -6.76
N HIS A 491 -23.38 -5.29 -7.33
CA HIS A 491 -23.38 -6.64 -6.81
C HIS A 491 -21.97 -6.98 -6.33
N ILE A 492 -21.78 -7.19 -5.03
CA ILE A 492 -20.48 -7.51 -4.43
C ILE A 492 -20.43 -9.01 -4.10
N SER A 493 -19.30 -9.67 -4.33
CA SER A 493 -19.05 -11.06 -3.91
C SER A 493 -19.38 -11.27 -2.43
N ASP A 494 -20.25 -12.22 -2.10
CA ASP A 494 -20.59 -12.56 -0.71
C ASP A 494 -19.51 -13.47 -0.09
N ALA A 495 -18.26 -13.00 -0.08
CA ALA A 495 -17.13 -13.77 0.47
C ALA A 495 -17.28 -14.01 1.99
N ALA A 496 -18.10 -13.22 2.68
CA ALA A 496 -18.44 -13.41 4.09
C ALA A 496 -19.31 -14.67 4.33
N TYR A 497 -20.19 -15.04 3.39
CA TYR A 497 -20.97 -16.30 3.47
C TYR A 497 -20.06 -17.54 3.54
N TYR A 498 -18.96 -17.54 2.79
CA TYR A 498 -18.01 -18.66 2.78
C TYR A 498 -16.94 -18.58 3.89
N LEU A 499 -16.95 -17.53 4.71
CA LEU A 499 -15.98 -17.29 5.78
C LEU A 499 -16.69 -17.18 7.14
N GLU A 500 -17.06 -18.33 7.68
CA GLU A 500 -17.71 -18.49 8.99
C GLU A 500 -16.84 -17.86 10.11
N GLU A 501 -17.47 -17.04 10.95
CA GLU A 501 -16.79 -16.25 11.99
C GLU A 501 -16.16 -17.12 13.09
N GLY A 502 -14.98 -16.73 13.56
CA GLY A 502 -14.27 -17.40 14.65
C GLY A 502 -13.55 -18.70 14.25
N THR A 503 -13.76 -19.21 13.04
CA THR A 503 -13.02 -20.36 12.49
C THR A 503 -11.51 -20.09 12.40
N GLU A 504 -10.68 -21.15 12.32
CA GLU A 504 -9.23 -20.97 12.14
C GLU A 504 -8.89 -20.18 10.87
N LEU A 505 -9.64 -20.40 9.78
CA LEU A 505 -9.51 -19.64 8.54
C LEU A 505 -9.83 -18.17 8.77
N ASP A 506 -10.99 -17.84 9.35
CA ASP A 506 -11.36 -16.46 9.69
C ASP A 506 -10.30 -15.76 10.54
N GLN A 507 -9.75 -16.45 11.54
CA GLN A 507 -8.67 -15.92 12.37
C GLN A 507 -7.36 -15.68 11.58
N ILE A 508 -7.02 -16.49 10.57
CA ILE A 508 -5.86 -16.26 9.69
C ILE A 508 -6.13 -15.06 8.77
N VAL A 509 -7.30 -15.04 8.13
CA VAL A 509 -7.72 -13.97 7.20
C VAL A 509 -7.78 -12.63 7.94
N SER A 510 -8.36 -12.60 9.14
CA SER A 510 -8.40 -11.47 10.06
C SER A 510 -7.02 -10.94 10.42
N ARG A 511 -6.03 -11.82 10.65
CA ARG A 511 -4.62 -11.44 10.89
C ARG A 511 -3.97 -10.83 9.65
N LYS A 512 -4.17 -11.42 8.45
CA LYS A 512 -3.64 -10.87 7.18
C LYS A 512 -4.30 -9.53 6.81
N ALA A 513 -5.61 -9.40 7.04
CA ALA A 513 -6.49 -8.24 6.87
C ALA A 513 -6.61 -7.59 5.48
N THR A 514 -5.64 -7.78 4.59
CA THR A 514 -5.64 -7.28 3.20
C THR A 514 -4.81 -8.18 2.30
N SER A 515 -5.16 -8.27 1.01
CA SER A 515 -4.25 -8.81 0.00
C SER A 515 -3.08 -7.85 -0.22
N ILE A 516 -1.92 -8.39 -0.60
CA ILE A 516 -0.67 -7.64 -0.84
C ILE A 516 -0.34 -7.73 -2.32
N TYR A 517 -0.36 -6.59 -3.01
CA TYR A 517 -0.03 -6.49 -4.43
C TYR A 517 1.38 -5.90 -4.59
N LEU A 518 2.32 -6.68 -5.11
CA LEU A 518 3.65 -6.25 -5.51
C LEU A 518 3.75 -6.17 -7.05
N VAL A 519 4.87 -5.71 -7.59
CA VAL A 519 5.06 -5.59 -9.05
C VAL A 519 5.02 -6.95 -9.76
N ASN A 520 5.44 -8.02 -9.10
CA ASN A 520 5.63 -9.35 -9.69
C ASN A 520 4.69 -10.46 -9.18
N GLU A 521 3.96 -10.22 -8.09
CA GLU A 521 3.20 -11.26 -7.37
C GLU A 521 2.14 -10.63 -6.46
N THR A 522 1.02 -11.33 -6.30
CA THR A 522 -0.05 -10.99 -5.37
C THR A 522 -0.14 -12.07 -4.29
N TYR A 523 -0.06 -11.68 -3.02
CA TYR A 523 -0.36 -12.58 -1.91
C TYR A 523 -1.78 -12.32 -1.44
N HIS A 524 -2.69 -13.27 -1.70
CA HIS A 524 -4.11 -13.12 -1.41
C HIS A 524 -4.42 -13.21 0.09
N MET A 525 -5.44 -12.46 0.51
CA MET A 525 -5.94 -12.47 1.89
C MET A 525 -6.68 -13.79 2.23
N LEU A 526 -7.38 -14.35 1.24
CA LEU A 526 -8.05 -15.66 1.29
C LEU A 526 -7.21 -16.73 0.56
N PRO A 527 -7.48 -18.03 0.76
CA PRO A 527 -6.96 -19.10 -0.10
C PRO A 527 -7.33 -18.86 -1.57
N VAL A 528 -6.45 -19.24 -2.50
CA VAL A 528 -6.64 -18.96 -3.95
C VAL A 528 -7.88 -19.68 -4.49
N GLU A 529 -8.15 -20.89 -4.01
CA GLU A 529 -9.33 -21.68 -4.32
C GLU A 529 -10.61 -20.94 -3.90
N LEU A 530 -10.59 -20.29 -2.73
CA LEU A 530 -11.70 -19.50 -2.22
C LEU A 530 -11.84 -18.16 -2.97
N CYS A 531 -10.74 -17.48 -3.32
CA CYS A 531 -10.77 -16.30 -4.20
C CYS A 531 -11.51 -16.59 -5.51
N LEU A 532 -11.18 -17.71 -6.18
CA LEU A 532 -11.82 -18.11 -7.44
C LEU A 532 -13.28 -18.57 -7.26
N HIS A 533 -13.61 -19.19 -6.13
CA HIS A 533 -14.98 -19.57 -5.80
C HIS A 533 -15.86 -18.33 -5.59
N CYS A 534 -15.39 -17.37 -4.78
CA CYS A 534 -16.07 -16.11 -4.48
C CYS A 534 -16.14 -15.12 -5.67
N SER A 535 -15.10 -15.06 -6.50
CA SER A 535 -14.97 -14.09 -7.61
C SER A 535 -16.13 -14.18 -8.60
N LEU A 536 -16.63 -13.02 -9.04
CA LEU A 536 -17.80 -12.86 -9.91
C LEU A 536 -17.51 -13.18 -11.40
N LEU A 537 -16.85 -14.31 -11.64
CA LEU A 537 -16.44 -14.82 -12.95
C LEU A 537 -17.65 -14.99 -13.91
N PRO A 538 -17.49 -14.71 -15.21
CA PRO A 538 -18.57 -14.75 -16.18
C PRO A 538 -19.04 -16.18 -16.51
N GLY A 539 -20.31 -16.31 -16.90
CA GLY A 539 -20.95 -17.56 -17.26
C GLY A 539 -21.16 -18.53 -16.08
N GLN A 540 -21.02 -18.08 -14.84
CA GLN A 540 -21.15 -18.87 -13.63
C GLN A 540 -22.15 -18.23 -12.66
N ASP A 541 -22.98 -19.05 -12.03
CA ASP A 541 -23.83 -18.61 -10.92
C ASP A 541 -22.95 -18.28 -9.71
N LYS A 542 -23.15 -17.09 -9.12
CA LYS A 542 -22.32 -16.55 -8.04
C LYS A 542 -23.18 -15.89 -6.96
N LEU A 543 -22.82 -16.17 -5.70
CA LEU A 543 -23.45 -15.55 -4.53
C LEU A 543 -22.93 -14.13 -4.34
N SER A 544 -23.85 -13.18 -4.25
CA SER A 544 -23.52 -11.77 -4.05
C SER A 544 -24.41 -11.11 -3.00
N PHE A 545 -23.92 -9.98 -2.49
CA PHE A 545 -24.62 -9.04 -1.65
C PHE A 545 -24.79 -7.76 -2.49
N SER A 546 -26.03 -7.43 -2.83
CA SER A 546 -26.35 -6.34 -3.74
C SER A 546 -26.91 -5.11 -3.04
N VAL A 547 -26.50 -3.94 -3.56
CA VAL A 547 -27.14 -2.66 -3.32
C VAL A 547 -27.86 -2.27 -4.61
N PHE A 548 -29.12 -1.91 -4.51
CA PHE A 548 -29.90 -1.38 -5.63
C PHE A 548 -30.39 0.03 -5.33
N TRP A 549 -30.36 0.90 -6.34
CA TRP A 549 -31.00 2.22 -6.29
C TRP A 549 -31.99 2.37 -7.42
N GLU A 550 -33.14 3.00 -7.15
CA GLU A 550 -33.93 3.64 -8.20
C GLU A 550 -33.40 5.06 -8.37
N MET A 551 -32.98 5.42 -9.58
CA MET A 551 -32.38 6.71 -9.88
C MET A 551 -33.02 7.38 -11.11
N THR A 552 -33.16 8.71 -11.06
CA THR A 552 -33.55 9.53 -12.21
C THR A 552 -32.41 9.59 -13.25
N GLU A 553 -32.68 10.06 -14.47
CA GLU A 553 -31.61 10.39 -15.42
C GLU A 553 -30.64 11.44 -14.83
N GLU A 554 -31.12 12.32 -13.95
CA GLU A 554 -30.35 13.33 -13.20
C GLU A 554 -29.45 12.75 -12.10
N ALA A 555 -29.38 11.41 -11.99
CA ALA A 555 -28.66 10.69 -10.95
C ALA A 555 -29.13 11.06 -9.53
N GLU A 556 -30.41 11.43 -9.36
CA GLU A 556 -31.02 11.61 -8.05
C GLU A 556 -31.58 10.28 -7.56
N ILE A 557 -31.36 9.95 -6.29
CA ILE A 557 -31.76 8.66 -5.70
C ILE A 557 -33.19 8.80 -5.18
N ILE A 558 -34.11 8.04 -5.79
CA ILE A 558 -35.52 7.95 -5.38
C ILE A 558 -35.68 6.94 -4.25
N ASN A 559 -34.97 5.81 -4.34
CA ASN A 559 -35.01 4.74 -3.33
C ASN A 559 -33.68 3.98 -3.31
N LYS A 560 -33.35 3.34 -2.17
CA LYS A 560 -32.21 2.41 -2.02
C LYS A 560 -32.64 1.16 -1.25
N ARG A 561 -32.14 -0.02 -1.66
CA ARG A 561 -32.39 -1.30 -0.97
C ARG A 561 -31.16 -2.20 -0.98
N PHE A 562 -31.07 -3.08 0.01
CA PHE A 562 -29.98 -4.03 0.22
C PHE A 562 -30.56 -5.44 0.26
N THR A 563 -29.89 -6.42 -0.37
CA THR A 563 -30.42 -7.80 -0.47
C THR A 563 -29.30 -8.77 -0.84
N ARG A 564 -29.40 -10.03 -0.40
CA ARG A 564 -28.55 -11.13 -0.89
C ARG A 564 -29.14 -11.70 -2.19
N THR A 565 -28.28 -11.92 -3.17
CA THR A 565 -28.64 -12.25 -4.55
C THR A 565 -27.84 -13.44 -5.07
N VAL A 566 -28.37 -14.10 -6.10
CA VAL A 566 -27.57 -14.93 -7.01
C VAL A 566 -27.53 -14.22 -8.36
N ILE A 567 -26.34 -13.97 -8.88
CA ILE A 567 -26.13 -13.40 -10.22
C ILE A 567 -25.41 -14.40 -11.11
N ASN A 568 -25.45 -14.18 -12.42
CA ASN A 568 -24.56 -14.84 -13.37
C ASN A 568 -24.02 -13.77 -14.32
N SER A 569 -22.73 -13.43 -14.17
CA SER A 569 -22.12 -12.33 -14.93
C SER A 569 -22.06 -12.69 -16.41
N CYS A 570 -22.61 -11.85 -17.28
CA CYS A 570 -22.62 -12.09 -18.72
C CYS A 570 -21.26 -11.84 -19.36
N SER A 571 -20.41 -10.98 -18.78
CA SER A 571 -19.04 -10.75 -19.28
C SER A 571 -18.11 -10.10 -18.24
N GLN A 572 -16.81 -10.35 -18.38
CA GLN A 572 -15.74 -9.66 -17.64
C GLN A 572 -15.12 -8.61 -18.57
N LEU A 573 -15.48 -7.34 -18.42
CA LEU A 573 -14.88 -6.27 -19.21
C LEU A 573 -13.55 -5.84 -18.59
N ALA A 574 -12.46 -5.84 -19.37
CA ALA A 574 -11.32 -5.01 -19.00
C ALA A 574 -11.67 -3.52 -19.17
N TYR A 575 -11.10 -2.64 -18.34
CA TYR A 575 -11.29 -1.17 -18.40
C TYR A 575 -11.09 -0.57 -19.80
N GLU A 576 -10.25 -1.18 -20.63
CA GLU A 576 -9.99 -0.79 -22.02
C GLU A 576 -11.25 -0.93 -22.90
N HIS A 577 -12.00 -2.03 -22.79
CA HIS A 577 -13.23 -2.24 -23.57
C HIS A 577 -14.31 -1.23 -23.17
N ALA A 578 -14.46 -0.99 -21.85
CA ALA A 578 -15.37 0.03 -21.33
C ALA A 578 -14.95 1.44 -21.79
N GLN A 579 -13.64 1.73 -21.86
CA GLN A 579 -13.15 3.02 -22.37
C GLN A 579 -13.43 3.19 -23.87
N ILE A 580 -13.28 2.13 -24.68
CA ILE A 580 -13.63 2.15 -26.12
C ILE A 580 -15.10 2.50 -26.33
N ILE A 581 -16.02 1.95 -25.51
CA ILE A 581 -17.45 2.32 -25.53
C ILE A 581 -17.64 3.81 -25.23
N ILE A 582 -17.06 4.28 -24.12
CA ILE A 582 -17.22 5.66 -23.63
C ILE A 582 -16.67 6.69 -24.64
N GLU A 583 -15.56 6.38 -25.30
CA GLU A 583 -14.93 7.25 -26.31
C GLU A 583 -15.60 7.19 -27.69
N ASN A 584 -16.35 6.11 -28.00
CA ASN A 584 -16.89 5.86 -29.35
C ASN A 584 -18.38 5.44 -29.33
N PRO A 585 -19.31 6.27 -28.80
CA PRO A 585 -20.72 5.94 -28.68
C PRO A 585 -21.40 5.63 -30.04
N ASP A 586 -20.94 6.22 -31.14
CA ASP A 586 -21.50 5.93 -32.48
C ASP A 586 -20.86 4.72 -33.17
N LYS A 587 -19.72 4.20 -32.68
CA LYS A 587 -19.04 3.06 -33.32
C LYS A 587 -19.82 1.77 -33.05
N HIS A 588 -20.10 1.00 -34.11
CA HIS A 588 -20.45 -0.42 -33.95
C HIS A 588 -19.18 -1.18 -33.56
N VAL A 589 -18.99 -1.40 -32.25
CA VAL A 589 -17.97 -2.32 -31.73
C VAL A 589 -18.27 -3.71 -32.30
N SER A 590 -17.26 -4.41 -32.80
CA SER A 590 -17.46 -5.78 -33.31
C SER A 590 -17.38 -6.80 -32.18
N ASP A 591 -18.04 -7.94 -32.33
CA ASP A 591 -18.01 -9.01 -31.32
C ASP A 591 -16.59 -9.64 -31.16
N HIS A 592 -15.66 -9.33 -32.08
CA HIS A 592 -14.24 -9.68 -31.98
C HIS A 592 -13.39 -8.65 -31.21
N GLU A 593 -13.94 -7.45 -30.94
CA GLU A 593 -13.31 -6.42 -30.08
C GLU A 593 -13.79 -6.52 -28.62
N PHE A 594 -14.58 -7.54 -28.29
CA PHE A 594 -15.19 -7.73 -26.98
C PHE A 594 -14.71 -9.03 -26.30
N PRO A 595 -14.63 -9.08 -24.97
CA PRO A 595 -14.47 -10.34 -24.24
C PRO A 595 -15.71 -11.25 -24.41
N PRO A 596 -15.62 -12.56 -24.13
CA PRO A 596 -16.72 -13.49 -24.26
C PRO A 596 -18.00 -13.03 -23.54
N ILE A 597 -19.14 -13.22 -24.21
CA ILE A 597 -20.47 -12.89 -23.68
C ILE A 597 -21.26 -14.17 -23.45
N HIS A 598 -21.89 -14.27 -22.29
CA HIS A 598 -22.66 -15.41 -21.80
C HIS A 598 -24.15 -15.03 -21.66
N ASN A 599 -24.97 -16.04 -21.31
CA ASN A 599 -26.37 -15.88 -20.90
C ASN A 599 -27.32 -15.28 -21.97
N GLY A 600 -26.88 -15.22 -23.23
CA GLY A 600 -27.70 -14.79 -24.37
C GLY A 600 -27.72 -13.29 -24.66
N TYR A 601 -26.98 -12.48 -23.89
CA TYR A 601 -26.87 -11.04 -24.14
C TYR A 601 -26.02 -10.72 -25.37
N SER A 602 -26.27 -9.57 -25.97
CA SER A 602 -25.48 -9.02 -27.07
C SER A 602 -24.54 -7.89 -26.62
N THR A 603 -23.48 -7.67 -27.40
CA THR A 603 -22.57 -6.52 -27.29
C THR A 603 -23.31 -5.18 -27.25
N LYS A 604 -24.50 -5.09 -27.89
CA LYS A 604 -25.33 -3.88 -27.94
C LYS A 604 -26.03 -3.57 -26.61
N GLU A 605 -26.44 -4.59 -25.86
CA GLU A 605 -27.09 -4.43 -24.56
C GLU A 605 -26.06 -4.04 -23.49
N ILE A 606 -24.90 -4.71 -23.47
CA ILE A 606 -23.79 -4.35 -22.57
C ILE A 606 -23.29 -2.93 -22.88
N LYS A 607 -23.17 -2.56 -24.17
CA LYS A 607 -22.84 -1.19 -24.60
C LYS A 607 -23.84 -0.16 -24.05
N ARG A 608 -25.16 -0.37 -24.26
CA ARG A 608 -26.21 0.54 -23.75
C ARG A 608 -26.14 0.67 -22.23
N ALA A 609 -25.88 -0.43 -21.51
CA ALA A 609 -25.73 -0.41 -20.07
C ALA A 609 -24.53 0.43 -19.61
N VAL A 610 -23.35 0.25 -20.23
CA VAL A 610 -22.15 1.07 -19.96
C VAL A 610 -22.39 2.55 -20.27
N GLU A 611 -23.10 2.88 -21.36
CA GLU A 611 -23.43 4.27 -21.71
C GLU A 611 -24.35 4.95 -20.69
N ILE A 612 -25.37 4.25 -20.18
CA ILE A 612 -26.26 4.76 -19.12
C ILE A 612 -25.49 4.95 -17.82
N LEU A 613 -24.70 3.94 -17.42
CA LEU A 613 -23.86 4.01 -16.22
C LEU A 613 -22.85 5.17 -16.28
N GLN A 614 -22.20 5.40 -17.43
CA GLN A 614 -21.28 6.52 -17.62
C GLN A 614 -21.98 7.88 -17.47
N LYS A 615 -23.16 8.08 -18.09
CA LYS A 615 -23.94 9.33 -17.98
C LYS A 615 -24.26 9.65 -16.51
N ILE A 616 -24.66 8.64 -15.75
CA ILE A 616 -25.02 8.76 -14.33
C ILE A 616 -23.78 8.97 -13.46
N ALA A 617 -22.69 8.25 -13.72
CA ALA A 617 -21.42 8.43 -13.02
C ALA A 617 -20.82 9.84 -13.21
N VAL A 618 -20.91 10.44 -14.41
CA VAL A 618 -20.48 11.84 -14.61
C VAL A 618 -21.31 12.79 -13.74
N LYS A 619 -22.64 12.67 -13.73
CA LYS A 619 -23.52 13.51 -12.89
C LYS A 619 -23.23 13.31 -11.38
N LEU A 620 -22.97 12.08 -10.93
CA LEU A 620 -22.56 11.80 -9.54
C LEU A 620 -21.22 12.45 -9.17
N ARG A 621 -20.22 12.33 -10.05
CA ARG A 621 -18.88 12.89 -9.86
C ARG A 621 -18.88 14.41 -9.79
N ASP A 622 -19.60 15.06 -10.70
CA ASP A 622 -19.70 16.52 -10.74
C ASP A 622 -20.37 17.04 -9.47
N ARG A 623 -21.45 16.39 -9.00
CA ARG A 623 -22.09 16.69 -7.71
C ARG A 623 -21.13 16.46 -6.54
N ARG A 624 -20.33 15.38 -6.56
CA ARG A 624 -19.32 15.07 -5.52
C ARG A 624 -18.20 16.13 -5.46
N ILE A 625 -17.75 16.64 -6.60
CA ILE A 625 -16.76 17.73 -6.69
C ILE A 625 -17.37 19.06 -6.22
N GLN A 626 -18.60 19.38 -6.63
CA GLN A 626 -19.33 20.57 -6.18
C GLN A 626 -19.58 20.57 -4.66
N ASN A 627 -19.85 19.41 -4.08
CA ASN A 627 -19.96 19.20 -2.63
C ASN A 627 -18.60 19.25 -1.89
N GLY A 628 -17.50 19.56 -2.59
CA GLY A 628 -16.20 19.85 -2.01
C GLY A 628 -15.26 18.64 -1.83
N ALA A 629 -15.40 17.58 -2.63
CA ALA A 629 -14.42 16.49 -2.65
C ALA A 629 -13.04 16.99 -3.12
N LEU A 630 -11.98 16.41 -2.54
CA LEU A 630 -10.58 16.77 -2.81
C LEU A 630 -9.85 15.61 -3.47
N LYS A 631 -9.67 15.71 -4.80
CA LYS A 631 -8.80 14.83 -5.56
C LYS A 631 -7.36 15.33 -5.51
N ILE A 632 -6.42 14.42 -5.21
CA ILE A 632 -4.96 14.65 -5.24
C ILE A 632 -4.32 13.44 -5.91
N ASP A 633 -3.89 13.58 -7.16
CA ASP A 633 -3.33 12.46 -7.93
C ASP A 633 -1.86 12.20 -7.58
N GLN A 634 -1.58 10.99 -7.11
CA GLN A 634 -0.24 10.45 -6.91
C GLN A 634 0.13 9.56 -8.10
N VAL A 635 1.30 9.80 -8.70
CA VAL A 635 1.81 8.96 -9.79
C VAL A 635 2.03 7.53 -9.28
N LYS A 636 1.48 6.56 -10.00
CA LYS A 636 1.78 5.13 -9.87
C LYS A 636 2.40 4.64 -11.17
N LEU A 637 3.28 3.64 -11.09
CA LEU A 637 3.89 3.00 -12.24
C LEU A 637 3.38 1.57 -12.42
N SER A 638 3.13 1.22 -13.68
CA SER A 638 2.91 -0.15 -14.16
C SER A 638 4.16 -0.62 -14.90
N TYR A 639 4.39 -1.94 -14.93
CA TYR A 639 5.60 -2.54 -15.48
C TYR A 639 5.27 -3.70 -16.42
N SER A 640 6.10 -3.85 -17.46
CA SER A 640 6.20 -5.09 -18.24
C SER A 640 7.42 -5.87 -17.75
N LEU A 641 7.29 -7.19 -17.55
CA LEU A 641 8.35 -8.04 -17.01
C LEU A 641 8.71 -9.16 -18.01
N ASP A 642 10.00 -9.55 -18.09
CA ASP A 642 10.42 -10.78 -18.79
C ASP A 642 9.84 -11.99 -18.01
N PRO A 643 8.97 -12.84 -18.61
CA PRO A 643 8.30 -13.91 -17.88
C PRO A 643 9.22 -15.03 -17.37
N ARG A 644 10.47 -15.08 -17.82
CA ARG A 644 11.48 -16.10 -17.48
C ARG A 644 12.48 -15.58 -16.45
N THR A 645 12.92 -14.32 -16.52
CA THR A 645 13.85 -13.73 -15.54
C THR A 645 13.14 -13.01 -14.40
N GLY A 646 11.91 -12.52 -14.62
CA GLY A 646 11.14 -11.70 -13.69
C GLY A 646 11.61 -10.24 -13.60
N GLU A 647 12.47 -9.81 -14.52
CA GLU A 647 13.07 -8.46 -14.55
C GLU A 647 12.22 -7.47 -15.35
N PRO A 648 12.24 -6.16 -15.02
CA PRO A 648 11.49 -5.14 -15.75
C PRO A 648 12.06 -4.87 -17.15
N VAL A 649 11.19 -4.99 -18.15
CA VAL A 649 11.47 -4.75 -19.58
C VAL A 649 11.02 -3.34 -20.01
N ASP A 650 9.93 -2.81 -19.45
CA ASP A 650 9.48 -1.42 -19.63
C ASP A 650 8.58 -0.97 -18.46
N PHE A 651 8.30 0.33 -18.35
CA PHE A 651 7.35 0.89 -17.38
C PHE A 651 6.61 2.13 -17.92
N TRP A 652 5.36 2.30 -17.48
CA TRP A 652 4.53 3.47 -17.82
C TRP A 652 3.78 4.00 -16.60
N LYS A 653 3.21 5.20 -16.71
CA LYS A 653 2.31 5.76 -15.69
C LYS A 653 0.97 5.05 -15.77
N TYR A 654 0.41 4.67 -14.63
CA TYR A 654 -0.95 4.17 -14.56
C TYR A 654 -1.96 5.32 -14.68
N GLU A 655 -2.89 5.22 -15.64
CA GLU A 655 -3.86 6.27 -15.98
C GLU A 655 -5.26 5.96 -15.45
N ASN A 656 -5.82 6.82 -14.60
CA ASN A 656 -7.23 6.72 -14.17
C ASN A 656 -8.14 7.37 -15.24
N LYS A 657 -8.59 6.56 -16.20
CA LYS A 657 -9.48 6.95 -17.33
C LYS A 657 -10.96 6.93 -16.93
N GLU A 658 -11.85 7.36 -17.83
CA GLU A 658 -13.29 7.45 -17.53
C GLU A 658 -13.91 6.11 -17.12
N SER A 659 -13.54 4.99 -17.75
CA SER A 659 -14.01 3.65 -17.36
C SER A 659 -13.68 3.26 -15.91
N HIS A 660 -12.57 3.79 -15.37
CA HIS A 660 -12.21 3.59 -13.96
C HIS A 660 -13.06 4.46 -13.04
N ARG A 661 -13.34 5.70 -13.45
CA ARG A 661 -14.14 6.67 -12.70
C ARG A 661 -15.63 6.31 -12.70
N LEU A 662 -16.11 5.63 -13.72
CA LEU A 662 -17.45 5.03 -13.78
C LEU A 662 -17.65 4.11 -12.57
N ILE A 663 -16.77 3.13 -12.38
CA ILE A 663 -16.79 2.23 -11.23
C ILE A 663 -16.49 2.97 -9.92
N GLU A 664 -15.60 3.98 -9.92
CA GLU A 664 -15.30 4.78 -8.72
C GLU A 664 -16.57 5.37 -8.09
N GLU A 665 -17.46 6.00 -8.87
CA GLU A 665 -18.68 6.61 -8.29
C GLU A 665 -19.68 5.59 -7.75
N PHE A 666 -19.96 4.49 -8.48
CA PHE A 666 -20.92 3.48 -8.00
C PHE A 666 -20.39 2.71 -6.79
N MET A 667 -19.08 2.44 -6.74
CA MET A 667 -18.48 1.84 -5.55
C MET A 667 -18.45 2.83 -4.38
N LEU A 668 -18.19 4.12 -4.59
CA LEU A 668 -18.33 5.13 -3.53
C LEU A 668 -19.77 5.19 -3.01
N LEU A 669 -20.78 5.18 -3.90
CA LEU A 669 -22.18 5.23 -3.52
C LEU A 669 -22.64 3.98 -2.75
N ALA A 670 -22.17 2.79 -3.15
CA ALA A 670 -22.37 1.54 -2.39
C ALA A 670 -21.78 1.65 -0.97
N ASN A 671 -20.53 2.09 -0.87
CA ASN A 671 -19.80 2.24 0.39
C ASN A 671 -20.45 3.27 1.34
N ILE A 672 -21.02 4.36 0.82
CA ILE A 672 -21.78 5.35 1.61
C ILE A 672 -23.12 4.78 2.04
N SER A 673 -23.90 4.22 1.09
CA SER A 673 -25.25 3.69 1.35
C SER A 673 -25.25 2.61 2.43
N VAL A 674 -24.24 1.73 2.42
CA VAL A 674 -24.03 0.68 3.41
C VAL A 674 -23.54 1.24 4.76
N ALA A 675 -22.64 2.24 4.76
CA ALA A 675 -22.16 2.87 5.99
C ALA A 675 -23.31 3.50 6.80
N GLU A 676 -24.22 4.21 6.12
CA GLU A 676 -25.45 4.74 6.70
C GLU A 676 -26.28 3.63 7.36
N ARG A 677 -26.54 2.53 6.63
CA ARG A 677 -27.37 1.41 7.10
C ARG A 677 -26.80 0.69 8.32
N ILE A 678 -25.49 0.41 8.36
CA ILE A 678 -24.89 -0.28 9.52
C ILE A 678 -24.78 0.63 10.75
N SER A 679 -24.63 1.95 10.54
CA SER A 679 -24.55 2.92 11.65
C SER A 679 -25.91 3.25 12.24
N GLU A 680 -26.97 3.25 11.42
CA GLU A 680 -28.37 3.38 11.84
C GLU A 680 -28.78 2.21 12.75
N PHE A 681 -28.42 0.98 12.38
CA PHE A 681 -28.88 -0.23 13.07
C PHE A 681 -27.99 -0.65 14.25
N TYR A 682 -26.66 -0.48 14.14
CA TYR A 682 -25.69 -0.96 15.13
C TYR A 682 -24.63 0.10 15.51
N PRO A 683 -25.03 1.28 16.01
CA PRO A 683 -24.10 2.38 16.33
C PRO A 683 -23.00 1.98 17.34
N ASP A 684 -23.25 1.02 18.22
CA ASP A 684 -22.26 0.55 19.20
C ASP A 684 -21.04 -0.16 18.55
N VAL A 685 -21.22 -0.76 17.37
CA VAL A 685 -20.26 -1.70 16.75
C VAL A 685 -20.05 -1.48 15.25
N ALA A 686 -20.63 -0.43 14.67
CA ALA A 686 -20.53 -0.16 13.23
C ALA A 686 -19.08 0.04 12.82
N PHE A 687 -18.61 -0.80 11.89
CA PHE A 687 -17.26 -0.75 11.35
C PHE A 687 -17.19 0.32 10.24
N LEU A 688 -16.59 1.47 10.54
CA LEU A 688 -16.59 2.66 9.69
C LEU A 688 -15.17 3.07 9.27
N ARG A 689 -15.07 4.04 8.34
CA ARG A 689 -13.80 4.55 7.82
C ARG A 689 -13.81 6.08 7.59
N CYS A 690 -13.29 6.83 8.54
CA CYS A 690 -13.19 8.30 8.48
C CYS A 690 -11.90 8.78 7.77
N HIS A 691 -11.83 10.09 7.53
CA HIS A 691 -10.61 10.78 7.12
C HIS A 691 -10.58 12.15 7.81
N GLU A 692 -9.78 12.24 8.87
CA GLU A 692 -9.60 13.44 9.67
C GLU A 692 -9.08 14.62 8.83
N PRO A 693 -9.48 15.87 9.15
CA PRO A 693 -8.90 17.05 8.51
C PRO A 693 -7.39 17.15 8.77
N PRO A 694 -6.60 17.67 7.81
CA PRO A 694 -5.20 18.04 8.02
C PRO A 694 -4.99 18.93 9.26
N LYS A 695 -3.86 18.78 9.97
CA LYS A 695 -3.51 19.71 11.07
C LYS A 695 -3.46 21.16 10.55
N LYS A 696 -4.13 22.09 11.26
CA LYS A 696 -4.20 23.53 10.89
C LYS A 696 -2.80 24.12 10.65
N THR A 697 -1.84 23.77 11.49
CA THR A 697 -0.42 24.16 11.36
C THR A 697 0.22 23.73 10.04
N MET A 698 -0.06 22.52 9.55
CA MET A 698 0.47 22.02 8.28
C MET A 698 -0.19 22.67 7.06
N LEU A 699 -1.48 22.99 7.13
CA LEU A 699 -2.17 23.74 6.07
C LEU A 699 -1.69 25.18 5.99
N VAL A 700 -1.48 25.86 7.12
CA VAL A 700 -0.93 27.21 7.17
C VAL A 700 0.53 27.24 6.69
N GLU A 701 1.36 26.26 7.07
CA GLU A 701 2.72 26.17 6.53
C GLU A 701 2.71 25.93 5.01
N LEU A 702 1.80 25.09 4.49
CA LEU A 702 1.63 24.86 3.05
C LEU A 702 1.17 26.13 2.32
N GLN A 703 0.12 26.79 2.81
CA GLN A 703 -0.42 28.02 2.23
C GLN A 703 0.63 29.13 2.18
N ASN A 704 1.34 29.38 3.29
CA ASN A 704 2.41 30.38 3.34
C ASN A 704 3.60 30.01 2.44
N SER A 705 3.92 28.71 2.30
CA SER A 705 5.00 28.25 1.40
C SER A 705 4.63 28.38 -0.09
N LEU A 706 3.34 28.34 -0.43
CA LEU A 706 2.86 28.53 -1.80
C LEU A 706 2.65 30.00 -2.15
N ALA A 707 2.22 30.83 -1.19
CA ALA A 707 2.04 32.26 -1.39
C ALA A 707 3.35 32.96 -1.79
N THR A 708 4.50 32.51 -1.26
CA THR A 708 5.84 33.00 -1.68
C THR A 708 6.21 32.65 -3.12
N CYS A 709 5.49 31.72 -3.76
CA CYS A 709 5.62 31.37 -5.17
C CYS A 709 4.48 31.96 -6.04
N GLY A 710 3.67 32.89 -5.50
CA GLY A 710 2.50 33.46 -6.19
C GLY A 710 1.29 32.51 -6.31
N ILE A 711 1.30 31.40 -5.55
CA ILE A 711 0.24 30.40 -5.58
C ILE A 711 -0.61 30.54 -4.31
N HIS A 712 -1.86 30.98 -4.49
CA HIS A 712 -2.79 31.20 -3.39
C HIS A 712 -3.80 30.06 -3.31
N ILE A 713 -3.63 29.18 -2.31
CA ILE A 713 -4.60 28.14 -1.98
C ILE A 713 -5.57 28.62 -0.90
N ASP A 714 -6.83 28.23 -1.03
CA ASP A 714 -7.79 28.27 0.07
C ASP A 714 -7.65 26.99 0.90
N ILE A 715 -7.60 27.13 2.22
CA ILE A 715 -7.47 26.02 3.19
C ILE A 715 -8.71 25.87 4.08
N SER A 716 -9.79 26.62 3.80
CA SER A 716 -11.06 26.58 4.54
C SER A 716 -11.71 25.19 4.58
N SER A 717 -11.51 24.41 3.51
CA SER A 717 -12.21 23.16 3.24
C SER A 717 -11.47 22.33 2.21
N SER A 718 -11.81 21.04 2.12
CA SER A 718 -11.36 20.12 1.06
C SER A 718 -11.68 20.68 -0.34
N GLY A 719 -12.88 21.24 -0.53
CA GLY A 719 -13.31 21.87 -1.77
C GLY A 719 -12.54 23.14 -2.09
N GLY A 720 -12.28 23.99 -1.10
CA GLY A 720 -11.43 25.18 -1.24
C GLY A 720 -10.02 24.85 -1.70
N ILE A 721 -9.40 23.81 -1.11
CA ILE A 721 -8.09 23.30 -1.56
C ILE A 721 -8.19 22.82 -3.02
N HIS A 722 -9.16 21.98 -3.36
CA HIS A 722 -9.29 21.44 -4.71
C HIS A 722 -9.52 22.53 -5.76
N ALA A 723 -10.51 23.40 -5.56
CA ALA A 723 -10.87 24.47 -6.47
C ALA A 723 -9.81 25.57 -6.58
N SER A 724 -8.94 25.74 -5.57
CA SER A 724 -7.79 26.64 -5.68
C SER A 724 -6.60 26.00 -6.39
N LEU A 725 -6.31 24.71 -6.17
CA LEU A 725 -5.26 23.98 -6.89
C LEU A 725 -5.53 23.87 -8.39
N MET A 726 -6.79 23.61 -8.80
CA MET A 726 -7.14 23.47 -10.23
C MET A 726 -6.88 24.75 -11.04
N LYS A 727 -6.81 25.94 -10.41
CA LYS A 727 -6.46 27.21 -11.08
C LYS A 727 -5.00 27.26 -11.58
N TYR A 728 -4.15 26.37 -11.06
CA TYR A 728 -2.72 26.31 -11.36
C TYR A 728 -2.32 25.01 -12.09
N ILE A 729 -3.28 24.10 -12.31
CA ILE A 729 -3.07 22.81 -12.97
C ILE A 729 -3.70 22.87 -14.35
N THR A 730 -2.87 22.72 -15.37
CA THR A 730 -3.20 22.88 -16.79
C THR A 730 -2.43 21.86 -17.61
N ASP A 731 -2.90 21.52 -18.81
CA ASP A 731 -2.36 20.40 -19.60
C ASP A 731 -1.03 20.70 -20.29
N ASP A 732 -0.62 21.98 -20.36
CA ASP A 732 0.70 22.39 -20.83
C ASP A 732 1.83 21.87 -19.92
N PHE A 733 3.04 21.71 -20.45
CA PHE A 733 4.18 21.18 -19.68
C PHE A 733 4.47 21.96 -18.38
N PRO A 734 4.51 23.31 -18.35
CA PRO A 734 4.55 24.06 -17.09
C PRO A 734 3.40 23.73 -16.12
N GLY A 735 2.18 23.55 -16.62
CA GLY A 735 1.01 23.09 -15.85
C GLY A 735 1.19 21.69 -15.26
N GLN A 736 1.71 20.74 -16.02
CA GLN A 736 2.06 19.39 -15.53
C GLN A 736 3.17 19.44 -14.47
N CYS A 737 4.17 20.32 -14.64
CA CYS A 737 5.20 20.57 -13.63
C CYS A 737 4.60 21.15 -12.34
N ARG A 738 3.67 22.11 -12.44
CA ARG A 738 2.92 22.63 -11.28
C ARG A 738 2.11 21.50 -10.62
N ALA A 739 1.37 20.71 -11.38
CA ALA A 739 0.56 19.59 -10.86
C ALA A 739 1.39 18.57 -10.06
N ALA A 740 2.55 18.16 -10.59
CA ALA A 740 3.44 17.23 -9.92
C ALA A 740 3.92 17.76 -8.55
N VAL A 741 4.35 19.02 -8.48
CA VAL A 741 4.74 19.66 -7.21
C VAL A 741 3.54 19.78 -6.27
N LEU A 742 2.45 20.38 -6.75
CA LEU A 742 1.26 20.74 -5.96
C LEU A 742 0.59 19.51 -5.33
N ASN A 743 0.36 18.45 -6.10
CA ASN A 743 -0.22 17.21 -5.57
C ASN A 743 0.69 16.59 -4.51
N HIS A 744 2.01 16.59 -4.74
CA HIS A 744 2.98 16.00 -3.82
C HIS A 744 3.09 16.74 -2.48
N ILE A 745 3.13 18.08 -2.49
CA ILE A 745 3.20 18.86 -1.25
C ILE A 745 1.86 18.90 -0.51
N THR A 746 0.74 18.90 -1.23
CA THR A 746 -0.60 18.85 -0.63
C THR A 746 -0.85 17.49 0.03
N ALA A 747 -0.48 16.40 -0.64
CA ALA A 747 -0.57 15.04 -0.07
C ALA A 747 0.30 14.85 1.19
N LYS A 748 1.34 15.65 1.41
CA LYS A 748 2.15 15.63 2.65
C LYS A 748 1.48 16.31 3.84
N ALA A 749 0.52 17.20 3.61
CA ALA A 749 -0.26 17.83 4.69
C ALA A 749 -1.46 16.97 5.13
N MET A 750 -1.96 16.09 4.25
CA MET A 750 -3.09 15.21 4.52
C MET A 750 -2.80 14.19 5.63
N THR A 751 -3.83 13.87 6.42
CA THR A 751 -3.80 12.77 7.39
C THR A 751 -3.92 11.40 6.66
N ARG A 752 -4.01 10.31 7.43
CA ARG A 752 -4.30 8.98 6.90
C ARG A 752 -5.73 8.58 7.30
N ALA A 753 -6.59 8.40 6.31
CA ALA A 753 -7.94 7.88 6.50
C ALA A 753 -7.95 6.46 7.13
N ARG A 754 -8.51 6.34 8.35
CA ARG A 754 -8.48 5.15 9.22
C ARG A 754 -9.82 4.42 9.28
N TYR A 755 -9.79 3.11 9.52
CA TYR A 755 -10.92 2.35 10.04
C TYR A 755 -11.10 2.62 11.54
N PHE A 756 -12.33 2.54 12.04
CA PHE A 756 -12.66 2.70 13.47
C PHE A 756 -14.00 2.02 13.80
N CYS A 757 -14.26 1.80 15.09
CA CYS A 757 -15.57 1.42 15.60
C CYS A 757 -16.36 2.68 15.93
N ALA A 758 -17.61 2.80 15.49
CA ALA A 758 -18.44 3.99 15.67
C ALA A 758 -18.52 4.50 17.14
N SER A 759 -18.55 3.59 18.12
CA SER A 759 -18.56 3.92 19.56
C SER A 759 -17.23 4.40 20.17
N THR A 760 -16.15 4.53 19.38
CA THR A 760 -14.82 4.99 19.87
C THR A 760 -14.53 6.48 19.68
N VAL A 761 -15.48 7.24 19.15
CA VAL A 761 -15.36 8.68 18.90
C VAL A 761 -16.50 9.42 19.59
N GLU A 762 -16.25 10.65 20.05
CA GLU A 762 -17.20 11.38 20.89
C GLU A 762 -18.25 12.13 20.07
N SER A 763 -18.04 12.29 18.76
CA SER A 763 -18.95 13.00 17.86
C SER A 763 -19.02 12.38 16.46
N GLU A 764 -20.22 12.36 15.88
CA GLU A 764 -20.44 12.01 14.46
C GLU A 764 -19.65 12.92 13.49
N LEU A 765 -19.21 14.11 13.93
CA LEU A 765 -18.30 14.96 13.16
C LEU A 765 -16.96 14.27 12.85
N GLU A 766 -16.55 13.29 13.67
CA GLU A 766 -15.35 12.47 13.46
C GLU A 766 -15.57 11.33 12.44
N TYR A 767 -16.83 10.97 12.12
CA TYR A 767 -17.13 9.99 11.07
C TYR A 767 -16.74 10.53 9.67
N LYS A 768 -16.69 11.86 9.52
CA LYS A 768 -16.50 12.56 8.25
C LYS A 768 -15.26 12.09 7.50
N HIS A 769 -15.41 11.87 6.19
CA HIS A 769 -14.28 11.57 5.31
C HIS A 769 -13.85 12.83 4.54
N TYR A 770 -12.98 13.66 5.14
CA TYR A 770 -12.55 14.98 4.65
C TYR A 770 -12.35 15.05 3.13
N ALA A 771 -11.48 14.21 2.55
CA ALA A 771 -11.18 14.27 1.11
C ALA A 771 -12.32 13.80 0.18
N LEU A 772 -13.37 13.15 0.69
CA LEU A 772 -14.58 12.80 -0.08
C LEU A 772 -15.73 13.79 0.17
N SER A 773 -15.62 14.63 1.21
CA SER A 773 -16.67 15.55 1.68
C SER A 773 -18.00 14.88 2.05
N VAL A 774 -17.97 13.61 2.48
CA VAL A 774 -19.15 12.85 2.94
C VAL A 774 -19.17 12.71 4.46
N PRO A 775 -20.35 12.71 5.11
CA PRO A 775 -20.48 12.68 6.57
C PRO A 775 -20.12 11.30 7.16
N ILE A 776 -20.40 10.22 6.44
CA ILE A 776 -20.12 8.85 6.86
C ILE A 776 -19.61 8.03 5.67
N TYR A 777 -18.75 7.05 5.93
CA TYR A 777 -18.14 6.19 4.91
C TYR A 777 -17.65 4.89 5.54
N THR A 778 -17.65 3.79 4.78
CA THR A 778 -16.99 2.53 5.15
C THR A 778 -16.42 1.82 3.92
N HIS A 779 -15.90 0.61 4.07
CA HIS A 779 -15.55 -0.29 2.97
C HIS A 779 -16.43 -1.55 3.00
N PHE A 780 -17.14 -1.80 1.90
CA PHE A 780 -18.04 -2.93 1.66
C PHE A 780 -17.70 -3.65 0.34
N THR A 781 -17.18 -2.91 -0.65
CA THR A 781 -17.10 -3.36 -2.06
C THR A 781 -15.90 -4.23 -2.42
N SER A 782 -15.13 -4.78 -1.46
CA SER A 782 -13.99 -5.66 -1.80
C SER A 782 -13.62 -6.74 -0.76
N PRO A 783 -14.54 -7.64 -0.39
CA PRO A 783 -14.34 -8.62 0.67
C PRO A 783 -13.40 -9.78 0.32
N ILE A 784 -13.11 -10.07 -0.96
CA ILE A 784 -12.11 -11.10 -1.34
C ILE A 784 -10.70 -10.68 -0.90
N ARG A 785 -10.44 -9.37 -0.82
CA ARG A 785 -9.11 -8.77 -0.60
C ARG A 785 -9.00 -7.81 0.59
N ARG A 786 -10.07 -7.59 1.36
CA ARG A 786 -10.09 -6.72 2.56
C ARG A 786 -10.98 -7.29 3.67
N TYR A 787 -10.44 -7.48 4.88
CA TYR A 787 -11.21 -8.02 6.01
C TYR A 787 -12.15 -6.99 6.65
N ALA A 788 -11.84 -5.71 6.51
CA ALA A 788 -12.76 -4.61 6.84
C ALA A 788 -14.13 -4.78 6.17
N ASP A 789 -14.15 -5.25 4.93
CA ASP A 789 -15.35 -5.45 4.14
C ASP A 789 -16.11 -6.71 4.61
N ILE A 790 -15.41 -7.78 5.03
CA ILE A 790 -16.03 -8.96 5.68
C ILE A 790 -16.80 -8.53 6.95
N MET A 791 -16.20 -7.67 7.79
CA MET A 791 -16.87 -7.13 8.99
C MET A 791 -18.15 -6.36 8.61
N VAL A 792 -18.09 -5.53 7.56
CA VAL A 792 -19.25 -4.76 7.08
C VAL A 792 -20.32 -5.65 6.44
N HIS A 793 -19.94 -6.73 5.73
CA HIS A 793 -20.88 -7.73 5.20
C HIS A 793 -21.61 -8.47 6.32
N ARG A 794 -20.91 -8.87 7.40
CA ARG A 794 -21.53 -9.50 8.59
C ARG A 794 -22.56 -8.57 9.24
N LEU A 795 -22.20 -7.29 9.45
CA LEU A 795 -23.14 -6.28 9.97
C LEU A 795 -24.34 -6.06 9.05
N LEU A 796 -24.11 -5.82 7.75
CA LEU A 796 -25.18 -5.53 6.80
C LEU A 796 -26.16 -6.72 6.68
N ALA A 797 -25.65 -7.95 6.71
CA ALA A 797 -26.49 -9.16 6.70
C ALA A 797 -27.40 -9.26 7.93
N ALA A 798 -26.90 -8.87 9.11
CA ALA A 798 -27.71 -8.79 10.32
C ALA A 798 -28.75 -7.65 10.25
N THR A 799 -28.47 -6.51 9.60
CA THR A 799 -29.50 -5.46 9.39
C THR A 799 -30.65 -5.87 8.45
N LEU A 800 -30.60 -7.08 7.89
CA LEU A 800 -31.60 -7.67 6.99
C LEU A 800 -32.10 -9.03 7.51
N ASP A 801 -31.86 -9.33 8.79
CA ASP A 801 -32.28 -10.56 9.49
C ASP A 801 -31.77 -11.87 8.84
N TYR A 802 -30.73 -11.82 7.99
CA TYR A 802 -30.11 -13.02 7.40
C TYR A 802 -29.26 -13.81 8.41
N HIS A 803 -28.77 -13.13 9.45
CA HIS A 803 -28.00 -13.68 10.57
C HIS A 803 -28.33 -12.88 11.84
N GLU A 804 -28.12 -13.47 13.02
CA GLU A 804 -28.21 -12.71 14.29
C GLU A 804 -27.13 -11.61 14.35
N LYS A 805 -27.38 -10.53 15.10
CA LYS A 805 -26.37 -9.47 15.35
C LYS A 805 -25.14 -10.13 15.99
N PRO A 806 -23.91 -9.97 15.43
CA PRO A 806 -22.72 -10.54 16.05
C PRO A 806 -22.51 -10.03 17.48
N GLU A 807 -22.10 -10.93 18.40
CA GLU A 807 -21.80 -10.62 19.81
C GLU A 807 -20.46 -9.87 19.99
N TRP A 808 -20.23 -8.84 19.18
CA TRP A 808 -19.03 -8.02 19.25
C TRP A 808 -19.12 -6.95 20.35
N ASP A 809 -17.99 -6.64 20.99
CA ASP A 809 -17.82 -5.47 21.84
C ASP A 809 -16.91 -4.42 21.18
N THR A 810 -16.91 -3.20 21.73
CA THR A 810 -16.12 -2.07 21.22
C THR A 810 -14.63 -2.39 21.16
N ASP A 811 -14.08 -3.12 22.13
CA ASP A 811 -12.66 -3.46 22.19
C ASP A 811 -12.26 -4.40 21.05
N TYR A 812 -13.08 -5.43 20.76
CA TYR A 812 -12.89 -6.33 19.63
C TYR A 812 -12.92 -5.59 18.29
N VAL A 813 -13.98 -4.81 18.02
CA VAL A 813 -14.11 -4.08 16.75
C VAL A 813 -12.95 -3.09 16.58
N SER A 814 -12.49 -2.46 17.67
CA SER A 814 -11.34 -1.56 17.68
C SER A 814 -10.00 -2.27 17.41
N ALA A 815 -9.80 -3.47 17.96
CA ALA A 815 -8.62 -4.29 17.71
C ALA A 815 -8.57 -4.76 16.23
N ILE A 816 -9.71 -5.17 15.66
CA ILE A 816 -9.81 -5.49 14.23
C ILE A 816 -9.53 -4.23 13.37
N ALA A 817 -10.12 -3.08 13.71
CA ALA A 817 -9.86 -1.83 13.01
C ALA A 817 -8.37 -1.43 13.06
N ALA A 818 -7.71 -1.59 14.21
CA ALA A 818 -6.28 -1.36 14.38
C ALA A 818 -5.42 -2.28 13.50
N ASN A 819 -5.71 -3.59 13.44
CA ASN A 819 -4.99 -4.49 12.54
C ASN A 819 -5.24 -4.16 11.06
N CYS A 820 -6.50 -3.93 10.67
CA CYS A 820 -6.87 -3.49 9.33
C CYS A 820 -6.17 -2.19 8.92
N ASN A 821 -5.97 -1.24 9.84
CA ASN A 821 -5.18 -0.02 9.60
C ASN A 821 -3.69 -0.32 9.41
N GLY A 822 -3.11 -1.13 10.29
CA GLY A 822 -1.69 -1.52 10.26
C GLY A 822 -1.32 -2.27 8.99
N GLN A 823 -2.01 -3.37 8.69
CA GLN A 823 -1.72 -4.20 7.51
C GLN A 823 -1.96 -3.44 6.20
N LYS A 824 -3.01 -2.61 6.11
CA LYS A 824 -3.25 -1.74 4.94
C LYS A 824 -2.14 -0.72 4.71
N TYR A 825 -1.59 -0.14 5.78
CA TYR A 825 -0.44 0.75 5.67
C TYR A 825 0.82 -0.01 5.22
N ASN A 826 1.09 -1.16 5.83
CA ASN A 826 2.24 -2.01 5.52
C ASN A 826 2.20 -2.54 4.08
N ALA A 827 1.06 -3.04 3.62
CA ALA A 827 0.85 -3.51 2.25
C ALA A 827 1.04 -2.38 1.23
N LYS A 828 0.51 -1.17 1.49
CA LYS A 828 0.77 0.01 0.65
C LYS A 828 2.27 0.33 0.59
N ARG A 829 2.97 0.33 1.73
CA ARG A 829 4.41 0.61 1.79
C ARG A 829 5.26 -0.46 1.10
N ALA A 830 4.86 -1.72 1.14
CA ALA A 830 5.51 -2.81 0.41
C ALA A 830 5.32 -2.70 -1.10
N GLY A 831 4.12 -2.36 -1.58
CA GLY A 831 3.86 -2.08 -3.00
C GLY A 831 4.66 -0.88 -3.52
N GLU A 832 4.72 0.21 -2.75
CA GLU A 832 5.56 1.38 -3.06
C GLU A 832 7.05 1.00 -3.13
N ALA A 833 7.57 0.25 -2.15
CA ALA A 833 8.96 -0.21 -2.14
C ALA A 833 9.27 -1.22 -3.26
N SER A 834 8.30 -2.04 -3.67
CA SER A 834 8.42 -2.94 -4.82
C SER A 834 8.52 -2.16 -6.13
N SER A 835 7.71 -1.12 -6.33
CA SER A 835 7.84 -0.19 -7.46
C SER A 835 9.20 0.53 -7.46
N GLU A 836 9.67 1.02 -6.31
CA GLU A 836 11.02 1.61 -6.18
C GLU A 836 12.14 0.59 -6.53
N LEU A 837 12.02 -0.66 -6.09
CA LEU A 837 12.95 -1.76 -6.38
C LEU A 837 13.00 -2.12 -7.89
N TYR A 838 11.84 -2.23 -8.54
CA TYR A 838 11.76 -2.55 -9.97
C TYR A 838 12.24 -1.39 -10.83
N LEU A 839 11.86 -0.15 -10.51
CA LEU A 839 12.40 1.03 -11.20
C LEU A 839 13.93 1.14 -11.05
N ALA A 840 14.48 0.82 -9.87
CA ALA A 840 15.92 0.85 -9.64
C ALA A 840 16.70 -0.16 -10.52
N HIS A 841 16.16 -1.36 -10.75
CA HIS A 841 16.76 -2.33 -11.68
C HIS A 841 16.60 -1.90 -13.15
N TYR A 842 15.44 -1.36 -13.53
CA TYR A 842 15.22 -0.85 -14.88
C TYR A 842 16.23 0.25 -15.23
N VAL A 843 16.40 1.24 -14.33
CA VAL A 843 17.33 2.35 -14.50
C VAL A 843 18.79 1.89 -14.56
N GLU A 844 19.18 0.87 -13.81
CA GLU A 844 20.54 0.30 -13.85
C GLU A 844 20.89 -0.30 -15.22
N LYS A 845 19.93 -0.92 -15.90
CA LYS A 845 20.13 -1.50 -17.24
C LYS A 845 20.08 -0.48 -18.38
N HIS A 846 19.36 0.63 -18.20
CA HIS A 846 19.11 1.63 -19.24
C HIS A 846 19.86 2.95 -18.98
N GLN A 847 21.19 2.86 -18.79
CA GLN A 847 22.06 4.03 -18.63
C GLN A 847 22.53 4.61 -19.98
N PRO A 848 22.64 5.95 -20.11
CA PRO A 848 22.28 6.97 -19.13
C PRO A 848 20.75 7.22 -19.08
N PHE A 849 20.16 7.19 -17.89
CA PHE A 849 18.73 7.42 -17.70
C PHE A 849 18.43 8.89 -17.38
N ILE A 850 18.52 9.74 -18.41
CA ILE A 850 18.30 11.19 -18.29
C ILE A 850 16.80 11.49 -18.25
N GLN A 851 16.35 12.27 -17.26
CA GLN A 851 14.93 12.62 -17.05
C GLN A 851 14.73 14.07 -16.61
N ASP A 852 13.65 14.69 -17.09
CA ASP A 852 13.17 15.97 -16.61
C ASP A 852 12.56 15.87 -15.20
N CYS A 853 12.88 16.86 -14.37
CA CYS A 853 12.48 16.94 -12.98
C CYS A 853 12.02 18.35 -12.62
N VAL A 854 11.06 18.45 -11.69
CA VAL A 854 10.60 19.73 -11.13
C VAL A 854 10.94 19.84 -9.64
N VAL A 855 11.47 20.98 -9.22
CA VAL A 855 12.00 21.19 -7.86
C VAL A 855 10.87 21.45 -6.85
N ILE A 856 10.92 20.77 -5.70
CA ILE A 856 9.89 20.80 -4.65
C ILE A 856 10.31 21.47 -3.34
N ASP A 857 11.61 21.48 -3.00
CA ASP A 857 12.15 22.17 -1.83
C ASP A 857 13.65 22.42 -1.98
N VAL A 858 14.11 23.61 -1.63
CA VAL A 858 15.54 24.00 -1.65
C VAL A 858 16.04 24.16 -0.21
N LYS A 859 17.28 23.72 0.05
CA LYS A 859 17.98 23.82 1.34
C LYS A 859 19.44 24.20 1.11
N GLU A 860 20.11 24.67 2.15
CA GLU A 860 21.51 25.15 2.16
C GLU A 860 22.51 24.37 1.28
N ARG A 861 22.42 23.03 1.22
CA ARG A 861 23.36 22.18 0.46
C ARG A 861 22.68 21.04 -0.33
N SER A 862 21.37 21.15 -0.56
CA SER A 862 20.60 20.15 -1.30
C SER A 862 19.26 20.69 -1.78
N PHE A 863 18.74 20.22 -2.90
CA PHE A 863 17.34 20.43 -3.28
C PHE A 863 16.62 19.10 -3.57
N GLY A 864 15.34 19.05 -3.25
CA GLY A 864 14.43 17.97 -3.63
C GLY A 864 13.78 18.25 -4.98
N ALA A 865 13.59 17.21 -5.79
CA ALA A 865 12.85 17.29 -7.04
C ALA A 865 11.97 16.05 -7.26
N ILE A 866 10.94 16.18 -8.08
CA ILE A 866 10.14 15.07 -8.60
C ILE A 866 10.56 14.81 -10.04
N VAL A 867 10.89 13.56 -10.35
CA VAL A 867 11.11 13.08 -11.72
C VAL A 867 9.77 13.02 -12.45
N LEU A 868 9.60 13.76 -13.54
CA LEU A 868 8.30 13.92 -14.20
C LEU A 868 7.79 12.63 -14.88
N LYS A 869 8.69 11.78 -15.42
CA LYS A 869 8.31 10.50 -16.03
C LYS A 869 7.88 9.46 -14.97
N THR A 870 8.55 9.40 -13.83
CA THR A 870 8.38 8.30 -12.85
C THR A 870 7.60 8.70 -11.58
N GLY A 871 7.40 10.00 -11.34
CA GLY A 871 6.88 10.53 -10.06
C GLY A 871 7.85 10.43 -8.88
N SER A 872 9.06 9.90 -9.08
CA SER A 872 10.00 9.60 -8.00
C SER A 872 10.56 10.87 -7.34
N VAL A 873 10.59 10.88 -6.01
CA VAL A 873 11.03 12.04 -5.21
C VAL A 873 12.50 11.89 -4.84
N ILE A 874 13.36 12.58 -5.59
CA ILE A 874 14.82 12.54 -5.44
C ILE A 874 15.35 13.67 -4.55
N ARG A 875 16.63 13.58 -4.19
CA ARG A 875 17.38 14.70 -3.59
C ARG A 875 18.75 14.79 -4.23
N ILE A 876 19.07 15.97 -4.75
CA ILE A 876 20.37 16.30 -5.30
C ILE A 876 21.13 17.04 -4.19
N TYR A 877 22.33 16.55 -3.85
CA TYR A 877 23.27 17.21 -2.94
C TYR A 877 24.43 17.79 -3.75
N GLN A 878 25.21 18.70 -3.16
CA GLN A 878 26.37 19.30 -3.82
C GLN A 878 27.37 18.27 -4.39
N ASN A 879 27.55 17.14 -3.70
CA ASN A 879 28.42 16.03 -4.14
C ASN A 879 27.80 15.13 -5.22
N ASN A 880 26.68 15.53 -5.84
CA ASN A 880 26.06 14.88 -7.02
C ASN A 880 26.20 15.73 -8.30
N CYS A 881 27.04 16.77 -8.29
CA CYS A 881 27.36 17.60 -9.46
C CYS A 881 28.75 17.30 -10.03
N GLU A 882 29.08 17.93 -11.17
CA GLU A 882 30.42 17.93 -11.75
C GLU A 882 31.46 18.47 -10.74
N GLU A 883 32.70 17.97 -10.76
CA GLU A 883 33.75 18.44 -9.85
C GLU A 883 34.04 19.94 -10.08
N GLY A 884 34.29 20.66 -8.99
CA GLY A 884 34.43 22.13 -9.02
C GLY A 884 33.12 22.92 -9.13
N THR A 885 31.95 22.27 -9.14
CA THR A 885 30.66 22.98 -9.13
C THR A 885 30.46 23.79 -7.85
N ILE A 886 30.29 25.10 -7.98
CA ILE A 886 30.09 26.03 -6.86
C ILE A 886 28.59 26.16 -6.57
N TRP A 887 28.21 26.02 -5.30
CA TRP A 887 26.84 26.21 -4.80
C TRP A 887 26.80 27.46 -3.92
N LYS A 888 25.93 28.42 -4.25
CA LYS A 888 25.67 29.64 -3.45
C LYS A 888 24.20 29.66 -3.06
N THR A 889 23.91 29.76 -1.76
CA THR A 889 22.54 29.69 -1.24
C THR A 889 22.13 30.99 -0.58
N GLU A 890 20.98 31.52 -1.00
CA GLU A 890 20.44 32.80 -0.61
C GLU A 890 19.08 32.59 0.08
N SER A 891 18.83 33.28 1.19
CA SER A 891 17.55 33.22 1.92
C SER A 891 16.56 34.20 1.30
N ILE A 892 15.58 33.71 0.55
CA ILE A 892 14.64 34.56 -0.23
C ILE A 892 13.42 35.03 0.57
N ALA A 893 12.99 34.24 1.56
CA ALA A 893 11.87 34.58 2.43
C ALA A 893 12.01 33.89 3.78
N THR A 894 11.39 34.46 4.81
CA THR A 894 11.22 33.83 6.12
C THR A 894 9.73 33.71 6.41
N ILE A 895 9.21 32.48 6.39
CA ILE A 895 7.84 32.20 6.79
C ILE A 895 7.81 32.12 8.31
N LYS A 896 7.04 33.01 8.94
CA LYS A 896 6.62 32.83 10.34
C LYS A 896 5.48 31.82 10.36
N VAL A 897 5.72 30.64 10.94
CA VAL A 897 4.65 29.68 11.21
C VAL A 897 4.06 30.03 12.59
N PRO A 898 2.74 30.24 12.71
CA PRO A 898 2.10 30.58 13.98
C PRO A 898 2.41 29.55 15.07
N ALA A 899 2.83 30.02 16.24
CA ALA A 899 2.85 29.24 17.47
C ALA A 899 1.57 29.53 18.27
N GLU A 900 0.88 28.47 18.70
CA GLU A 900 -0.20 28.44 19.71
C GLU A 900 -1.16 29.65 19.72
N GLU A 901 -2.28 29.55 19.00
CA GLU A 901 -3.48 30.35 19.33
C GLU A 901 -3.99 29.94 20.72
N LYS A 902 -3.56 30.66 21.75
CA LYS A 902 -4.13 30.53 23.09
C LYS A 902 -5.60 30.96 23.09
N THR A 903 -6.47 30.14 23.67
CA THR A 903 -7.69 30.64 24.31
C THR A 903 -7.33 31.57 25.47
N GLU A 904 -8.17 32.58 25.69
CA GLU A 904 -7.88 33.70 26.59
C GLU A 904 -7.49 33.22 27.99
N SER A 905 -6.25 33.54 28.38
CA SER A 905 -5.70 33.26 29.70
C SER A 905 -4.72 34.37 30.06
N GLU A 906 -5.00 35.06 31.16
CA GLU A 906 -4.31 36.28 31.60
C GLU A 906 -2.81 36.01 31.84
N ASN A 907 -1.96 36.40 30.89
CA ASN A 907 -0.60 36.93 31.04
C ASN A 907 0.01 37.14 29.65
N GLY A 908 0.28 38.40 29.29
CA GLY A 908 0.54 38.86 27.92
C GLY A 908 1.95 38.64 27.37
N GLU A 909 2.50 37.42 27.45
CA GLU A 909 3.75 37.07 26.75
C GLU A 909 3.46 36.36 25.42
N GLN A 910 3.81 37.01 24.30
CA GLN A 910 3.76 36.40 22.97
C GLN A 910 4.90 35.37 22.82
N LYS A 911 4.58 34.07 22.92
CA LYS A 911 5.56 33.00 22.66
C LYS A 911 5.81 32.83 21.16
N GLY A 912 7.06 32.54 20.80
CA GLY A 912 7.58 32.81 19.46
C GLY A 912 7.12 31.86 18.36
N ASN A 913 6.56 32.42 17.29
CA ASN A 913 6.42 31.79 15.98
C ASN A 913 7.78 31.20 15.52
N TYR A 914 7.80 29.98 14.99
CA TYR A 914 9.04 29.44 14.41
C TYR A 914 9.26 29.97 12.98
N GLU A 915 10.51 30.34 12.68
CA GLU A 915 10.89 30.93 11.41
C GLU A 915 11.44 29.88 10.44
N LYS A 916 10.65 29.56 9.40
CA LYS A 916 11.04 28.67 8.30
C LYS A 916 11.59 29.51 7.14
N LYS A 917 12.92 29.48 6.97
CA LYS A 917 13.58 30.13 5.83
C LYS A 917 13.36 29.34 4.54
N LEU A 918 13.01 30.04 3.47
CA LEU A 918 13.03 29.55 2.10
C LEU A 918 14.33 29.97 1.42
N PHE A 919 14.82 29.13 0.52
CA PHE A 919 16.12 29.28 -0.11
C PHE A 919 16.02 29.31 -1.64
N LYS A 920 16.87 30.13 -2.23
CA LYS A 920 17.29 30.10 -3.64
C LYS A 920 18.70 29.54 -3.70
N LEU A 921 19.00 28.76 -4.73
CA LEU A 921 20.31 28.15 -4.90
C LEU A 921 20.86 28.47 -6.30
N THR A 922 21.94 29.23 -6.35
CA THR A 922 22.70 29.47 -7.58
C THR A 922 23.80 28.41 -7.70
N ILE A 923 23.76 27.59 -8.76
CA ILE A 923 24.73 26.53 -9.04
C ILE A 923 25.55 26.96 -10.26
N THR A 924 26.87 27.08 -10.11
CA THR A 924 27.82 27.44 -11.18
C THR A 924 28.71 26.26 -11.52
N PHE A 925 28.62 25.78 -12.76
CA PHE A 925 29.42 24.69 -13.31
C PHE A 925 30.70 25.25 -13.96
N PRO A 926 31.91 24.81 -13.54
CA PRO A 926 33.17 25.40 -13.99
C PRO A 926 33.43 25.12 -15.48
N LYS A 927 34.08 26.06 -16.18
CA LYS A 927 34.52 25.85 -17.58
C LYS A 927 35.38 24.59 -17.69
N THR A 928 35.11 23.76 -18.70
CA THR A 928 35.92 22.58 -19.06
C THR A 928 36.59 22.79 -20.43
N ASN A 929 37.36 21.80 -20.89
CA ASN A 929 37.98 21.80 -22.22
C ASN A 929 36.96 21.84 -23.37
N TYR A 930 35.71 21.42 -23.12
CA TYR A 930 34.68 21.25 -24.16
C TYR A 930 33.41 22.07 -23.92
N LEU A 931 33.17 22.59 -22.70
CA LEU A 931 31.95 23.30 -22.32
C LEU A 931 32.29 24.60 -21.56
N PRO A 932 31.71 25.75 -21.94
CA PRO A 932 31.93 27.02 -21.24
C PRO A 932 31.26 27.02 -19.86
N GLU A 933 31.73 27.88 -18.96
CA GLU A 933 31.09 28.12 -17.66
C GLU A 933 29.59 28.39 -17.84
N SER A 934 28.78 27.83 -16.95
CA SER A 934 27.33 27.97 -17.01
C SER A 934 26.77 27.99 -15.59
N SER A 935 25.76 28.81 -15.34
CA SER A 935 25.05 28.84 -14.06
C SER A 935 23.56 28.56 -14.23
N ILE A 936 22.94 27.98 -13.20
CA ILE A 936 21.50 27.82 -13.08
C ILE A 936 21.03 28.31 -11.70
N ILE A 937 19.90 29.00 -11.68
CA ILE A 937 19.19 29.36 -10.46
C ILE A 937 18.14 28.27 -10.20
N VAL A 938 18.13 27.74 -8.98
CA VAL A 938 17.27 26.65 -8.52
C VAL A 938 16.40 27.14 -7.39
N GLU A 939 15.09 27.15 -7.64
CA GLU A 939 14.01 27.55 -6.74
C GLU A 939 12.87 26.51 -6.83
N THR A 940 11.86 26.59 -5.98
CA THR A 940 10.66 25.74 -6.12
C THR A 940 10.02 25.96 -7.49
N PHE A 941 9.49 24.89 -8.12
CA PHE A 941 8.97 24.86 -9.49
C PHE A 941 10.02 25.05 -10.62
N THR A 942 11.31 25.29 -10.33
CA THR A 942 12.35 25.22 -11.38
C THR A 942 12.38 23.82 -12.02
N THR A 943 12.46 23.75 -13.35
CA THR A 943 12.66 22.50 -14.09
C THR A 943 14.15 22.26 -14.33
N VAL A 944 14.63 21.03 -14.10
CA VAL A 944 16.02 20.60 -14.28
C VAL A 944 16.07 19.20 -14.89
N LYS A 945 17.11 18.86 -15.66
CA LYS A 945 17.37 17.47 -16.08
C LYS A 945 18.38 16.79 -15.15
N VAL A 946 18.18 15.51 -14.87
CA VAL A 946 19.11 14.68 -14.07
C VAL A 946 19.39 13.34 -14.76
N ASN A 947 20.57 12.76 -14.54
CA ASN A 947 20.80 11.33 -14.80
C ASN A 947 20.45 10.56 -13.53
N LEU A 948 19.54 9.59 -13.64
CA LEU A 948 19.19 8.70 -12.53
C LEU A 948 20.08 7.47 -12.55
N GLU A 949 20.60 7.08 -11.38
CA GLU A 949 21.52 5.94 -11.21
C GLU A 949 21.11 5.11 -9.99
N ARG A 950 21.36 3.79 -10.00
CA ARG A 950 21.08 2.92 -8.85
C ARG A 950 22.16 3.08 -7.78
N LYS A 951 21.80 3.59 -6.60
CA LYS A 951 22.73 3.79 -5.46
C LYS A 951 22.76 2.61 -4.50
N THR A 952 21.58 2.01 -4.26
CA THR A 952 21.37 0.83 -3.41
C THR A 952 20.20 0.04 -3.98
N SER A 953 19.94 -1.17 -3.46
CA SER A 953 18.97 -2.11 -4.02
C SER A 953 17.64 -1.47 -4.47
N TYR A 954 17.06 -0.59 -3.65
CA TYR A 954 15.77 0.08 -3.88
C TYR A 954 15.86 1.62 -3.90
N LYS A 955 17.06 2.23 -4.06
CA LYS A 955 17.19 3.70 -4.12
C LYS A 955 17.94 4.18 -5.35
N LEU A 956 17.29 5.07 -6.08
CA LEU A 956 17.89 5.93 -7.08
C LEU A 956 18.67 7.07 -6.41
N GLU A 957 19.73 7.50 -7.07
CA GLU A 957 20.42 8.77 -6.89
C GLU A 957 20.36 9.55 -8.21
N ALA A 958 20.56 10.86 -8.15
CA ALA A 958 20.39 11.75 -9.29
C ALA A 958 21.59 12.69 -9.41
N LYS A 959 22.27 12.66 -10.56
CA LYS A 959 23.29 13.64 -10.93
C LYS A 959 22.64 14.76 -11.74
N LEU A 960 22.84 16.01 -11.34
CA LEU A 960 22.30 17.17 -12.05
C LEU A 960 23.05 17.38 -13.37
N LEU A 961 22.34 17.43 -14.50
CA LEU A 961 22.96 17.79 -15.78
C LEU A 961 23.23 19.30 -15.84
N ARG A 962 24.39 19.64 -16.38
CA ARG A 962 24.74 21.00 -16.77
C ARG A 962 23.75 21.55 -17.82
N PRO A 963 23.29 22.81 -17.73
CA PRO A 963 22.23 23.35 -18.60
C PRO A 963 22.50 23.20 -20.11
N ILE A 964 23.76 23.39 -20.54
CA ILE A 964 24.17 23.27 -21.95
C ILE A 964 24.02 21.83 -22.45
N VAL A 965 24.41 20.84 -21.62
CA VAL A 965 24.27 19.41 -21.95
C VAL A 965 22.80 19.01 -21.97
N ALA A 966 22.00 19.51 -21.03
CA ALA A 966 20.56 19.28 -20.98
C ALA A 966 19.84 19.79 -22.25
N GLN A 967 20.29 20.89 -22.86
CA GLN A 967 19.74 21.39 -24.13
C GLN A 967 20.03 20.47 -25.32
N VAL A 968 21.16 19.75 -25.34
CA VAL A 968 21.46 18.76 -26.40
C VAL A 968 20.48 17.59 -26.31
N PHE A 969 20.28 17.03 -25.11
CA PHE A 969 19.28 15.99 -24.81
C PHE A 969 17.81 16.48 -24.80
N THR A 970 17.54 17.66 -25.37
CA THR A 970 16.18 18.15 -25.68
C THR A 970 15.98 18.35 -27.18
N ARG A 971 17.03 18.12 -27.99
CA ARG A 971 17.03 18.21 -29.46
C ARG A 971 17.26 16.86 -30.15
N GLN A 972 17.44 15.81 -29.35
CA GLN A 972 17.44 14.39 -29.71
C GLN A 972 16.20 13.75 -29.09
#